data_AF-A0A1H8XB03-F1
#
_entry.id   AF-A0A1H8XB03-F1
#
_cell.length_a   1.000
_cell.length_b   1.000
_cell.length_c   1.000
_cell.angle_alpha   90.00
_cell.angle_beta   90.00
_cell.angle_gamma   90.00
#
_symmetry.space_group_name_H-M   'P 1'
#
loop_
_entity.id
_entity.type
_entity.pdbx_description
1 polymer ?
#
loop_
_entity_poly.entity_id
_entity_poly.type
_entity_poly.pdbx_seq_one_letter_code
_entity_poly.pdbx_strand_id
1 'polypeptide(L)'
;MTARVASDSCRLVPHPDPDFTRALIPGRPAAGRWLSLDIALDRFADPVRPLLRFARADGGHEDALLPGAVLGRATWLGPVPPGTTAILLAAPAEGFRVAARLLSRPAMLALCARRRPDKLPVALYQWLRRDARRLRNTLRIAAGVMPIDRYPAWRAARTRPAEPGFDRPPSGPLPRLGLILEAAPEEAPAVRRTLAALMAQDHRDWCLALRWRGPSPAGMPTDPRISGDVLPAGLPVGHLRPGDELVPDALTHLAAAFAGEAPADLAYADSETETPGGPRPALKPGWSPDLALTTLYPGRPLLVAAGLAARSGWRPDEGARALLLAATLAGPERVRRIPRILCRTVPDAPDPDGHAADLARALHRAGAPAVVARRGDVLDLDWPLPEPAPLVSVIVPTRDRPDLLRVAVRGVLHDTDYPAIELVIVDNGSTDPAVAALYAEWAADPRVRRLDRPGPFNFSRLVNDGAAASRGAVLVLLNNDVEVLHPDWLSAMVRQALRPGVGAVGAKLLFGSGRIQHAGVVVGLGGRAGHILRNRPADTPGHLRRLTVAHEVAGVTAACLAVARDRFEAVGGLDAEAFPIDFNDIDLCLRLGARGWTSIWTPRAALAHHESVSRGPSVGPARARFEAEGDRFAARWRAVIRDDPYYHPAFSVTTFGEELE
;
A
#
# COMPACT_ATOMS: atom_id res chain seq x y z
N MET A 1 18.18 -2.74 54.12
CA MET A 1 17.31 -3.09 52.96
C MET A 1 17.03 -1.83 52.15
N THR A 2 17.86 -1.58 51.14
CA THR A 2 17.65 -0.49 50.18
C THR A 2 16.49 -0.86 49.26
N ALA A 3 15.37 -0.15 49.39
CA ALA A 3 14.26 -0.26 48.44
C ALA A 3 14.79 0.12 47.05
N ARG A 4 14.97 -0.88 46.16
CA ARG A 4 15.27 -0.64 44.75
C ARG A 4 14.15 0.21 44.19
N VAL A 5 14.43 1.48 43.91
CA VAL A 5 13.52 2.37 43.18
C VAL A 5 13.20 1.68 41.86
N ALA A 6 11.97 1.19 41.73
CA ALA A 6 11.58 0.43 40.55
C ALA A 6 11.79 1.28 39.30
N SER A 7 12.46 0.74 38.28
CA SER A 7 12.78 1.46 37.03
C SER A 7 11.57 1.50 36.09
N ASP A 8 11.40 2.61 35.35
CA ASP A 8 10.42 2.68 34.27
C ASP A 8 10.90 1.96 32.98
N SER A 9 12.14 1.42 32.97
CA SER A 9 12.65 0.58 31.89
C SER A 9 12.08 -0.85 31.90
N CYS A 10 11.99 -1.46 30.72
CA CYS A 10 11.66 -2.88 30.58
C CYS A 10 12.93 -3.66 30.17
N ARG A 11 13.06 -4.90 30.65
CA ARG A 11 14.12 -5.82 30.25
C ARG A 11 13.60 -6.74 29.14
N LEU A 12 14.41 -6.98 28.12
CA LEU A 12 14.10 -7.93 27.06
C LEU A 12 14.75 -9.28 27.40
N VAL A 13 13.97 -10.36 27.37
CA VAL A 13 14.46 -11.72 27.63
C VAL A 13 14.06 -12.65 26.48
N PRO A 14 14.84 -13.71 26.18
CA PRO A 14 14.41 -14.75 25.25
C PRO A 14 13.09 -15.39 25.71
N HIS A 15 12.28 -15.82 24.75
CA HIS A 15 11.00 -16.48 24.99
C HIS A 15 10.87 -17.72 24.08
N PRO A 16 10.30 -18.83 24.57
CA PRO A 16 10.31 -20.11 23.84
C PRO A 16 9.33 -20.19 22.66
N ASP A 17 8.41 -19.23 22.54
CA ASP A 17 7.47 -19.17 21.42
C ASP A 17 8.22 -18.90 20.10
N PRO A 18 8.05 -19.75 19.06
CA PRO A 18 8.77 -19.62 17.80
C PRO A 18 8.34 -18.36 17.00
N ASP A 19 7.11 -17.89 17.17
CA ASP A 19 6.62 -16.67 16.54
C ASP A 19 6.97 -15.43 17.37
N PHE A 20 7.02 -15.57 18.69
CA PHE A 20 7.37 -14.50 19.63
C PHE A 20 8.57 -14.87 20.49
N THR A 21 9.75 -14.77 19.88
CA THR A 21 11.03 -15.23 20.45
C THR A 21 11.56 -14.35 21.60
N ARG A 22 10.89 -13.25 21.93
CA ARG A 22 11.33 -12.32 22.97
C ARG A 22 10.16 -11.87 23.85
N ALA A 23 10.40 -11.70 25.15
CA ALA A 23 9.45 -11.15 26.11
C ALA A 23 9.99 -9.85 26.73
N LEU A 24 9.11 -8.87 26.87
CA LEU A 24 9.38 -7.61 27.56
C LEU A 24 8.88 -7.71 29.00
N ILE A 25 9.83 -7.64 29.95
CA ILE A 25 9.57 -7.69 31.39
C ILE A 25 9.63 -6.27 31.96
N PRO A 26 8.48 -5.67 32.30
CA PRO A 26 8.44 -4.32 32.84
C PRO A 26 9.06 -4.25 34.25
N GLY A 27 9.81 -3.19 34.55
CA GLY A 27 10.35 -2.96 35.90
C GLY A 27 9.29 -2.59 36.96
N ARG A 28 8.05 -2.31 36.52
CA ARG A 28 6.88 -1.93 37.32
C ARG A 28 5.60 -2.51 36.72
N PRO A 29 4.49 -2.62 37.46
CA PRO A 29 3.20 -3.04 36.90
C PRO A 29 2.83 -2.20 35.67
N ALA A 30 2.63 -2.87 34.54
CA ALA A 30 2.36 -2.24 33.24
C ALA A 30 0.88 -1.87 33.04
N ALA A 31 -0.03 -2.45 33.83
CA ALA A 31 -1.46 -2.25 33.71
C ALA A 31 -1.84 -0.74 33.76
N GLY A 32 -2.58 -0.28 32.76
CA GLY A 32 -3.07 1.10 32.68
C GLY A 32 -2.02 2.17 32.32
N ARG A 33 -0.77 1.75 32.05
CA ARG A 33 0.32 2.60 31.57
C ARG A 33 0.44 2.53 30.04
N TRP A 34 1.30 3.38 29.51
CA TRP A 34 1.69 3.38 28.10
C TRP A 34 3.08 2.76 27.95
N LEU A 35 3.29 2.04 26.86
CA LEU A 35 4.57 1.47 26.50
C LEU A 35 5.14 2.28 25.33
N SER A 36 6.35 2.79 25.50
CA SER A 36 7.14 3.45 24.47
C SER A 36 8.30 2.52 24.12
N LEU A 37 8.43 2.23 22.82
CA LEU A 37 9.50 1.41 22.27
C LEU A 37 10.35 2.27 21.34
N ASP A 38 11.65 2.33 21.58
CA ASP A 38 12.63 2.91 20.67
C ASP A 38 13.37 1.77 19.97
N ILE A 39 13.20 1.68 18.66
CA ILE A 39 13.65 0.58 17.82
C ILE A 39 14.83 1.06 17.00
N ALA A 40 15.89 0.27 16.95
CA ALA A 40 16.97 0.39 15.98
C ALA A 40 17.02 -0.87 15.13
N LEU A 41 17.10 -0.70 13.82
CA LEU A 41 17.17 -1.77 12.83
C LEU A 41 18.41 -1.56 11.98
N ASP A 42 19.12 -2.64 11.66
CA ASP A 42 20.20 -2.71 10.69
C ASP A 42 19.77 -2.01 9.40
N ARG A 43 20.65 -1.14 8.89
CA ARG A 43 20.38 -0.34 7.69
C ARG A 43 20.11 -1.21 6.47
N PHE A 44 20.73 -2.39 6.39
CA PHE A 44 20.59 -3.34 5.27
C PHE A 44 19.46 -4.34 5.44
N ALA A 45 18.89 -4.49 6.64
CA ALA A 45 17.74 -5.35 6.88
C ALA A 45 16.46 -4.73 6.31
N ASP A 46 15.53 -5.56 5.83
CA ASP A 46 14.23 -5.08 5.37
C ASP A 46 13.43 -4.48 6.55
N PRO A 47 12.86 -3.26 6.41
CA PRO A 47 12.11 -2.59 7.47
C PRO A 47 10.70 -3.16 7.65
N VAL A 48 10.59 -4.48 7.72
CA VAL A 48 9.36 -5.21 8.04
C VAL A 48 8.90 -4.83 9.44
N ARG A 49 7.59 -4.63 9.60
CA ARG A 49 6.98 -4.22 10.87
C ARG A 49 7.05 -5.35 11.90
N PRO A 50 7.67 -5.12 13.07
CA PRO A 50 7.60 -6.05 14.19
C PRO A 50 6.18 -6.14 14.76
N LEU A 51 5.87 -7.21 15.49
CA LEU A 51 4.58 -7.42 16.15
C LEU A 51 4.77 -7.52 17.66
N LEU A 52 3.92 -6.82 18.41
CA LEU A 52 3.87 -6.89 19.86
C LEU A 52 2.56 -7.56 20.27
N ARG A 53 2.64 -8.57 21.12
CA ARG A 53 1.48 -9.28 21.67
C ARG A 53 1.31 -9.01 23.14
N PHE A 54 0.13 -8.58 23.53
CA PHE A 54 -0.30 -8.43 24.90
C PHE A 54 -1.16 -9.65 25.28
N ALA A 55 -0.55 -10.66 25.89
CA ALA A 55 -1.27 -11.84 26.36
C ALA A 55 -2.03 -11.53 27.66
N ARG A 56 -3.23 -12.11 27.81
CA ARG A 56 -4.14 -11.88 28.93
C ARG A 56 -4.38 -13.17 29.72
N ALA A 57 -4.81 -13.03 30.97
CA ALA A 57 -5.04 -14.16 31.87
C ALA A 57 -6.19 -15.09 31.42
N ASP A 58 -7.11 -14.59 30.61
CA ASP A 58 -8.26 -15.33 30.06
C ASP A 58 -7.90 -16.16 28.81
N GLY A 59 -6.61 -16.21 28.44
CA GLY A 59 -6.13 -16.86 27.21
C GLY A 59 -6.25 -16.00 25.95
N GLY A 60 -6.90 -14.82 26.05
CA GLY A 60 -6.97 -13.86 24.95
C GLY A 60 -5.67 -13.09 24.75
N HIS A 61 -5.57 -12.39 23.62
CA HIS A 61 -4.46 -11.49 23.35
C HIS A 61 -4.90 -10.28 22.51
N GLU A 62 -4.09 -9.22 22.57
CA GLU A 62 -4.19 -8.07 21.66
C GLU A 62 -2.84 -7.87 20.98
N ASP A 63 -2.83 -7.82 19.65
CA ASP A 63 -1.63 -7.61 18.86
C ASP A 63 -1.54 -6.15 18.39
N ALA A 64 -0.34 -5.58 18.44
CA ALA A 64 -0.03 -4.26 17.94
C ALA A 64 1.12 -4.33 16.94
N LEU A 65 0.91 -3.73 15.77
CA LEU A 65 1.93 -3.62 14.74
C LEU A 65 2.83 -2.41 15.01
N LEU A 66 4.14 -2.60 14.89
CA LEU A 66 5.16 -1.58 15.14
C LEU A 66 5.52 -0.88 13.81
N PRO A 67 6.07 0.34 13.84
CA PRO A 67 6.53 1.02 12.64
C PRO A 67 7.74 0.31 12.04
N GLY A 68 7.87 0.38 10.70
CA GLY A 68 9.07 -0.05 10.01
C GLY A 68 10.18 0.99 10.15
N ALA A 69 11.36 0.59 10.60
CA ALA A 69 12.49 1.49 10.84
C ALA A 69 13.21 1.87 9.54
N VAL A 70 12.54 2.65 8.68
CA VAL A 70 12.97 3.01 7.32
C VAL A 70 14.31 3.76 7.28
N LEU A 71 14.61 4.58 8.28
CA LEU A 71 15.90 5.31 8.39
C LEU A 71 16.84 4.69 9.44
N GLY A 72 16.60 3.43 9.81
CA GLY A 72 17.38 2.69 10.80
C GLY A 72 16.92 2.88 12.25
N ARG A 73 15.97 3.79 12.52
CA ARG A 73 15.31 3.96 13.82
C ARG A 73 13.80 4.19 13.67
N ALA A 74 13.02 3.70 14.62
CA ALA A 74 11.61 4.05 14.76
C ALA A 74 11.21 4.16 16.23
N THR A 75 10.06 4.77 16.51
CA THR A 75 9.49 4.82 17.87
C THR A 75 8.04 4.39 17.81
N TRP A 76 7.67 3.38 18.60
CA TRP A 76 6.28 3.00 18.80
C TRP A 76 5.77 3.48 20.14
N LEU A 77 4.48 3.82 20.20
CA LEU A 77 3.81 4.26 21.40
C LEU A 77 2.38 3.75 21.46
N GLY A 78 2.07 2.95 22.48
CA GLY A 78 0.71 2.40 22.66
C GLY A 78 0.37 2.11 24.11
N PRO A 79 -0.93 2.00 24.42
CA PRO A 79 -1.39 1.62 25.75
C PRO A 79 -1.12 0.14 26.01
N VAL A 80 -0.84 -0.23 27.26
CA VAL A 80 -0.83 -1.64 27.69
C VAL A 80 -2.26 -2.03 28.06
N PRO A 81 -2.87 -3.02 27.39
CA PRO A 81 -4.24 -3.44 27.66
C PRO A 81 -4.44 -3.88 29.13
N PRO A 82 -5.59 -3.59 29.76
CA PRO A 82 -5.89 -4.10 31.09
C PRO A 82 -5.88 -5.64 31.12
N GLY A 83 -5.33 -6.22 32.20
CA GLY A 83 -5.22 -7.67 32.35
C GLY A 83 -4.08 -8.32 31.56
N THR A 84 -3.18 -7.53 30.97
CA THR A 84 -1.95 -8.05 30.34
C THR A 84 -1.09 -8.77 31.38
N THR A 85 -0.80 -10.04 31.13
CA THR A 85 0.08 -10.90 31.95
C THR A 85 1.46 -11.04 31.34
N ALA A 86 1.57 -11.00 30.00
CA ALA A 86 2.85 -11.02 29.29
C ALA A 86 2.84 -10.08 28.08
N ILE A 87 4.02 -9.54 27.76
CA ILE A 87 4.26 -8.70 26.59
C ILE A 87 5.30 -9.40 25.74
N LEU A 88 4.91 -9.90 24.58
CA LEU A 88 5.75 -10.69 23.69
C LEU A 88 6.07 -9.91 22.41
N LEU A 89 7.24 -10.13 21.83
CA LEU A 89 7.72 -9.40 20.66
C LEU A 89 8.20 -10.38 19.57
N ALA A 90 7.59 -10.26 18.40
CA ALA A 90 8.06 -10.86 17.16
C ALA A 90 8.86 -9.81 16.37
N ALA A 91 10.18 -9.98 16.33
CA ALA A 91 11.11 -9.09 15.65
C ALA A 91 12.22 -9.91 14.98
N PRO A 92 12.97 -9.31 14.01
CA PRO A 92 14.14 -9.97 13.42
C PRO A 92 15.10 -10.51 14.49
N ALA A 93 15.61 -11.71 14.28
CA ALA A 93 16.55 -12.36 15.21
C ALA A 93 17.86 -11.56 15.34
N GLU A 94 18.31 -10.98 14.23
CA GLU A 94 19.55 -10.22 14.14
C GLU A 94 19.28 -8.79 13.62
N GLY A 95 20.26 -7.90 13.77
CA GLY A 95 20.15 -6.53 13.27
C GLY A 95 19.01 -5.72 13.90
N PHE A 96 18.51 -6.10 15.08
CA PHE A 96 17.38 -5.44 15.74
C PHE A 96 17.64 -5.23 17.23
N ARG A 97 17.56 -3.97 17.67
CA ARG A 97 17.61 -3.57 19.09
C ARG A 97 16.34 -2.80 19.45
N VAL A 98 15.84 -3.01 20.67
CA VAL A 98 14.71 -2.26 21.21
C VAL A 98 14.99 -1.83 22.64
N ALA A 99 14.74 -0.56 22.92
CA ALA A 99 14.67 -0.02 24.27
C ALA A 99 13.20 0.25 24.61
N ALA A 100 12.77 -0.18 25.78
CA ALA A 100 11.36 -0.14 26.17
C ALA A 100 11.20 0.58 27.51
N ARG A 101 10.22 1.49 27.59
CA ARG A 101 9.90 2.24 28.80
C ARG A 101 8.40 2.40 29.00
N LEU A 102 7.99 2.42 30.26
CA LEU A 102 6.61 2.73 30.64
C LEU A 102 6.45 4.24 30.84
N LEU A 103 5.36 4.79 30.29
CA LEU A 103 4.96 6.18 30.44
C LEU A 103 3.67 6.29 31.25
N SER A 104 3.64 7.25 32.15
CA SER A 104 2.45 7.63 32.90
C SER A 104 1.48 8.44 32.03
N ARG A 105 0.21 8.55 32.44
CA ARG A 105 -0.76 9.39 31.74
C ARG A 105 -0.35 10.87 31.69
N PRO A 106 0.19 11.50 32.76
CA PRO A 106 0.72 12.87 32.68
C PRO A 106 1.86 13.01 31.67
N ALA A 107 2.79 12.04 31.62
CA ALA A 107 3.88 12.05 30.65
C ALA A 107 3.34 11.96 29.20
N MET A 108 2.27 11.19 28.98
CA MET A 108 1.59 11.11 27.70
C MET A 108 0.90 12.42 27.29
N LEU A 109 0.23 13.10 28.23
CA LEU A 109 -0.37 14.40 27.98
C LEU A 109 0.68 15.46 27.65
N ALA A 110 1.81 15.48 28.37
CA ALA A 110 2.93 16.35 28.07
C ALA A 110 3.54 16.08 26.68
N LEU A 111 3.69 14.81 26.30
CA LEU A 111 4.16 14.41 24.98
C LEU A 111 3.18 14.84 23.87
N CYS A 112 1.88 14.66 24.10
CA CYS A 112 0.82 15.12 23.21
C CYS A 112 0.88 16.64 23.02
N ALA A 113 0.96 17.41 24.11
CA ALA A 113 1.06 18.87 24.07
C ALA A 113 2.28 19.35 23.27
N ARG A 114 3.42 18.66 23.40
CA ARG A 114 4.64 18.99 22.66
C ARG A 114 4.57 18.65 21.17
N ARG A 115 3.96 17.53 20.80
CA ARG A 115 3.91 17.06 19.40
C ARG A 115 2.76 17.69 18.60
N ARG A 116 1.56 17.69 19.17
CA ARG A 116 0.28 18.07 18.55
C ARG A 116 -0.60 18.81 19.58
N PRO A 117 -0.27 20.06 19.91
CA PRO A 117 -1.02 20.84 20.91
C PRO A 117 -2.50 21.02 20.52
N ASP A 118 -2.82 21.03 19.23
CA ASP A 118 -4.18 21.10 18.68
C ASP A 118 -5.08 19.92 19.10
N LYS A 119 -4.49 18.77 19.45
CA LYS A 119 -5.22 17.58 19.92
C LYS A 119 -5.44 17.56 21.42
N LEU A 120 -4.80 18.46 22.17
CA LEU A 120 -4.91 18.49 23.63
C LEU A 120 -6.33 18.84 24.10
N PRO A 121 -7.06 19.83 23.54
CA PRO A 121 -8.44 20.11 23.93
C PRO A 121 -9.35 18.91 23.69
N VAL A 122 -9.16 18.19 22.58
CA VAL A 122 -9.92 16.97 22.27
C VAL A 122 -9.61 15.87 23.28
N ALA A 123 -8.34 15.66 23.64
CA ALA A 123 -7.95 14.69 24.66
C ALA A 123 -8.57 15.05 26.02
N LEU A 124 -8.50 16.31 26.43
CA LEU A 124 -9.09 16.79 27.69
C LEU A 124 -10.61 16.63 27.70
N TYR A 125 -11.29 16.93 26.59
CA TYR A 125 -12.73 16.70 26.45
C TYR A 125 -13.11 15.22 26.61
N GLN A 126 -12.39 14.30 25.96
CA GLN A 126 -12.65 12.86 26.11
C GLN A 126 -12.36 12.36 27.53
N TRP A 127 -11.35 12.95 28.19
CA TRP A 127 -11.04 12.68 29.59
C TRP A 127 -12.18 13.11 30.52
N LEU A 128 -12.71 14.33 30.35
CA LEU A 128 -13.86 14.83 31.11
C LEU A 128 -15.11 13.96 30.91
N ARG A 129 -15.34 13.45 29.70
CA ARG A 129 -16.43 12.51 29.40
C ARG A 129 -16.21 11.08 29.90
N ARG A 130 -15.06 10.80 30.52
CA ARG A 130 -14.67 9.45 30.97
C ARG A 130 -14.67 8.41 29.83
N ASP A 131 -14.53 8.84 28.58
CA ASP A 131 -14.42 7.95 27.42
C ASP A 131 -12.96 7.49 27.27
N ALA A 132 -12.59 6.48 28.04
CA ALA A 132 -11.24 5.95 28.08
C ALA A 132 -10.76 5.42 26.70
N ARG A 133 -11.67 4.93 25.86
CA ARG A 133 -11.33 4.40 24.53
C ARG A 133 -10.97 5.55 23.59
N ARG A 134 -11.83 6.58 23.49
CA ARG A 134 -11.55 7.75 22.64
C ARG A 134 -10.34 8.52 23.13
N LEU A 135 -10.16 8.68 24.44
CA LEU A 135 -8.98 9.31 25.00
C LEU A 135 -7.69 8.59 24.57
N ARG A 136 -7.64 7.25 24.70
CA ARG A 136 -6.49 6.45 24.25
C ARG A 136 -6.22 6.64 22.75
N ASN A 137 -7.25 6.58 21.92
CA ASN A 137 -7.08 6.77 20.48
C ASN A 137 -6.56 8.18 20.15
N THR A 138 -7.11 9.22 20.76
CA THR A 138 -6.65 10.60 20.57
C THR A 138 -5.19 10.76 20.97
N LEU A 139 -4.78 10.27 22.14
CA LEU A 139 -3.40 10.38 22.60
C LEU A 139 -2.43 9.58 21.73
N ARG A 140 -2.82 8.38 21.30
CA ARG A 140 -2.01 7.54 20.41
C ARG A 140 -1.78 8.24 19.07
N ILE A 141 -2.81 8.85 18.49
CA ILE A 141 -2.71 9.59 17.23
C ILE A 141 -1.90 10.87 17.43
N ALA A 142 -2.15 11.62 18.49
CA ALA A 142 -1.47 12.90 18.71
C ALA A 142 0.04 12.75 19.00
N ALA A 143 0.43 11.67 19.68
CA ALA A 143 1.82 11.45 20.06
C ALA A 143 2.55 10.44 19.17
N GLY A 144 1.84 9.51 18.52
CA GLY A 144 2.42 8.39 17.78
C GLY A 144 2.74 8.67 16.32
N VAL A 145 2.02 9.58 15.66
CA VAL A 145 2.19 9.83 14.21
C VAL A 145 2.64 11.27 13.92
N MET A 146 3.22 11.48 12.75
CA MET A 146 3.67 12.78 12.26
C MET A 146 3.11 13.05 10.86
N PRO A 147 2.42 14.18 10.64
CA PRO A 147 2.04 14.61 9.30
C PRO A 147 3.23 14.65 8.33
N ILE A 148 3.00 14.29 7.07
CA ILE A 148 4.05 14.23 6.03
C ILE A 148 4.70 15.60 5.77
N ASP A 149 3.97 16.70 6.01
CA ASP A 149 4.50 18.05 5.88
C ASP A 149 5.60 18.37 6.91
N ARG A 150 5.66 17.62 8.02
CA ARG A 150 6.72 17.67 9.05
C ARG A 150 7.83 16.63 8.82
N TYR A 151 7.96 16.11 7.61
CA TYR A 151 9.01 15.15 7.24
C TYR A 151 10.43 15.53 7.71
N PRO A 152 10.92 16.79 7.61
CA PRO A 152 12.28 17.12 8.06
C PRO A 152 12.53 16.78 9.55
N ALA A 153 11.55 17.05 10.41
CA ALA A 153 11.62 16.72 11.83
C ALA A 153 11.52 15.21 12.07
N TRP A 154 10.67 14.51 11.32
CA TRP A 154 10.60 13.05 11.35
C TRP A 154 11.94 12.43 10.94
N ARG A 155 12.51 12.84 9.81
CA ARG A 155 13.81 12.37 9.30
C ARG A 155 14.92 12.56 10.32
N ALA A 156 15.05 13.75 10.89
CA ALA A 156 16.08 14.06 11.89
C ALA A 156 16.00 13.17 13.13
N ALA A 157 14.79 12.83 13.58
CA ALA A 157 14.60 11.98 14.76
C ALA A 157 14.78 10.47 14.49
N ARG A 158 14.86 10.06 13.21
CA ARG A 158 14.84 8.65 12.78
C ARG A 158 16.14 8.22 12.10
N THR A 159 16.92 9.18 11.61
CA THR A 159 18.23 8.91 11.02
C THR A 159 19.22 8.53 12.10
N ARG A 160 20.05 7.53 11.85
CA ARG A 160 21.18 7.16 12.70
C ARG A 160 22.46 6.98 11.88
N PRO A 161 23.64 7.19 12.48
CA PRO A 161 24.92 6.96 11.80
C PRO A 161 25.22 5.47 11.57
N ALA A 162 26.23 5.25 10.72
CA ALA A 162 27.15 4.10 10.72
C ALA A 162 27.32 3.42 12.08
N GLU A 163 26.88 2.18 12.32
CA GLU A 163 27.31 1.42 13.51
C GLU A 163 27.97 0.10 13.09
N PRO A 164 29.32 0.06 13.00
CA PRO A 164 30.07 -1.17 12.72
C PRO A 164 29.72 -2.28 13.72
N GLY A 165 29.51 -3.50 13.21
CA GLY A 165 29.13 -4.68 14.01
C GLY A 165 27.63 -4.80 14.30
N PHE A 166 26.87 -3.70 14.23
CA PHE A 166 25.40 -3.74 14.23
C PHE A 166 24.84 -3.74 12.80
N ASP A 167 25.38 -2.87 11.94
CA ASP A 167 25.06 -2.79 10.52
C ASP A 167 25.81 -3.86 9.74
N ARG A 168 25.07 -4.73 9.05
CA ARG A 168 25.65 -5.88 8.35
C ARG A 168 25.45 -5.70 6.85
N PRO A 169 26.45 -5.18 6.13
CA PRO A 169 26.36 -5.10 4.68
C PRO A 169 26.17 -6.50 4.07
N PRO A 170 25.57 -6.59 2.87
CA PRO A 170 25.39 -7.85 2.17
C PRO A 170 26.68 -8.69 2.15
N SER A 171 26.57 -9.97 2.51
CA SER A 171 27.68 -10.92 2.41
C SER A 171 27.73 -11.51 1.01
N GLY A 172 28.88 -11.43 0.34
CA GLY A 172 29.10 -12.01 -0.99
C GLY A 172 29.52 -10.99 -2.05
N PRO A 173 29.85 -11.47 -3.26
CA PRO A 173 30.24 -10.58 -4.36
C PRO A 173 29.05 -9.75 -4.82
N LEU A 174 29.26 -8.43 -4.88
CA LEU A 174 28.30 -7.48 -5.43
C LEU A 174 28.66 -7.16 -6.88
N PRO A 175 27.70 -7.11 -7.81
CA PRO A 175 27.98 -6.83 -9.21
C PRO A 175 28.41 -5.38 -9.43
N ARG A 176 29.20 -5.17 -10.47
CA ARG A 176 29.52 -3.84 -10.97
C ARG A 176 28.27 -3.12 -11.47
N LEU A 177 28.13 -1.84 -11.13
CA LEU A 177 26.98 -1.02 -11.53
C LEU A 177 27.31 -0.03 -12.66
N GLY A 178 26.39 0.12 -13.61
CA GLY A 178 26.44 1.11 -14.69
C GLY A 178 25.56 2.31 -14.41
N LEU A 179 26.10 3.51 -14.53
CA LEU A 179 25.38 4.77 -14.35
C LEU A 179 25.52 5.65 -15.59
N ILE A 180 24.45 6.39 -15.91
CA ILE A 180 24.43 7.36 -17.01
C ILE A 180 24.03 8.73 -16.45
N LEU A 181 24.82 9.76 -16.77
CA LEU A 181 24.55 11.15 -16.40
C LEU A 181 24.69 12.03 -17.64
N GLU A 182 23.61 12.73 -17.98
CA GLU A 182 23.60 13.67 -19.10
C GLU A 182 23.45 15.10 -18.57
N ALA A 183 24.32 15.99 -19.02
CA ALA A 183 24.38 17.36 -18.50
C ALA A 183 24.64 18.38 -19.61
N ALA A 184 24.11 19.59 -19.46
CA ALA A 184 24.53 20.76 -20.22
C ALA A 184 25.69 21.47 -19.50
N PRO A 185 26.59 22.18 -20.22
CA PRO A 185 27.76 22.83 -19.63
C PRO A 185 27.46 23.74 -18.42
N GLU A 186 26.33 24.43 -18.43
CA GLU A 186 25.83 25.29 -17.35
C GLU A 186 25.48 24.52 -16.06
N GLU A 187 25.23 23.21 -16.14
CA GLU A 187 24.91 22.34 -15.01
C GLU A 187 26.17 21.85 -14.27
N ALA A 188 27.38 22.30 -14.67
CA ALA A 188 28.65 21.86 -14.09
C ALA A 188 28.70 21.86 -12.55
N PRO A 189 28.19 22.89 -11.83
CA PRO A 189 28.17 22.87 -10.37
C PRO A 189 27.30 21.74 -9.81
N ALA A 190 26.19 21.42 -10.47
CA ALA A 190 25.30 20.33 -10.07
C ALA A 190 25.94 18.96 -10.37
N VAL A 191 26.60 18.81 -11.52
CA VAL A 191 27.38 17.61 -11.85
C VAL A 191 28.47 17.36 -10.81
N ARG A 192 29.20 18.39 -10.37
CA ARG A 192 30.23 18.26 -9.31
C ARG A 192 29.66 17.68 -8.01
N ARG A 193 28.45 18.10 -7.61
CA ARG A 193 27.79 17.55 -6.41
C ARG A 193 27.46 16.06 -6.58
N THR A 194 26.89 15.70 -7.72
CA THR A 194 26.59 14.29 -8.04
C THR A 194 27.85 13.43 -8.09
N LEU A 195 28.93 13.91 -8.71
CA LEU A 195 30.21 13.20 -8.76
C LEU A 195 30.82 13.04 -7.36
N ALA A 196 30.76 14.07 -6.52
CA ALA A 196 31.22 13.98 -5.13
C ALA A 196 30.46 12.91 -4.34
N ALA A 197 29.12 12.86 -4.49
CA ALA A 197 28.29 11.83 -3.86
C ALA A 197 28.61 10.42 -4.37
N LEU A 198 28.90 10.26 -5.67
CA LEU A 198 29.31 8.99 -6.27
C LEU A 198 30.69 8.52 -5.79
N MET A 199 31.66 9.43 -5.73
CA MET A 199 33.00 9.13 -5.24
C MET A 199 33.00 8.80 -3.74
N ALA A 200 32.01 9.27 -2.98
CA ALA A 200 31.83 8.96 -1.56
C ALA A 200 31.14 7.61 -1.29
N GLN A 201 30.70 6.86 -2.32
CA GLN A 201 29.97 5.61 -2.13
C GLN A 201 30.83 4.50 -1.53
N ASP A 202 30.25 3.71 -0.62
CA ASP A 202 30.90 2.55 0.00
C ASP A 202 31.19 1.44 -1.02
N HIS A 203 30.22 1.17 -1.90
CA HIS A 203 30.42 0.27 -3.04
C HIS A 203 31.27 0.95 -4.10
N ARG A 204 32.47 0.41 -4.36
CA ARG A 204 33.48 1.03 -5.25
C ARG A 204 33.41 0.57 -6.70
N ASP A 205 32.74 -0.55 -6.98
CA ASP A 205 32.71 -1.16 -8.31
C ASP A 205 31.55 -0.62 -9.15
N TRP A 206 31.78 0.56 -9.72
CA TRP A 206 30.82 1.20 -10.63
C TRP A 206 31.53 1.86 -11.81
N CYS A 207 30.78 2.18 -12.86
CA CYS A 207 31.20 3.06 -13.93
C CYS A 207 30.12 4.09 -14.27
N LEU A 208 30.55 5.27 -14.70
CA LEU A 208 29.68 6.36 -15.11
C LEU A 208 29.98 6.75 -16.56
N ALA A 209 28.94 6.81 -17.38
CA ALA A 209 28.96 7.52 -18.66
C ALA A 209 28.46 8.95 -18.43
N LEU A 210 29.37 9.94 -18.47
CA LEU A 210 29.07 11.36 -18.32
C LEU A 210 29.06 12.03 -19.70
N ARG A 211 27.86 12.30 -20.21
CA ARG A 211 27.64 12.87 -21.53
C ARG A 211 27.31 14.36 -21.43
N TRP A 212 28.03 15.18 -22.18
CA TRP A 212 27.80 16.62 -22.25
C TRP A 212 27.00 16.98 -23.51
N ARG A 213 25.92 17.76 -23.35
CA ARG A 213 25.22 18.44 -24.44
C ARG A 213 25.99 19.71 -24.83
N GLY A 214 27.22 19.53 -25.33
CA GLY A 214 28.17 20.61 -25.60
C GLY A 214 29.58 20.27 -25.12
N PRO A 215 30.52 21.24 -25.13
CA PRO A 215 31.88 21.01 -24.65
C PRO A 215 31.89 20.75 -23.14
N SER A 216 32.78 19.85 -22.71
CA SER A 216 32.96 19.60 -21.27
C SER A 216 33.53 20.83 -20.56
N PRO A 217 32.94 21.29 -19.45
CA PRO A 217 33.45 22.41 -18.66
C PRO A 217 34.84 22.15 -18.09
N ALA A 218 35.63 23.21 -17.93
CA ALA A 218 36.96 23.11 -17.34
C ALA A 218 36.93 22.69 -15.85
N GLY A 219 37.97 21.95 -15.44
CA GLY A 219 38.19 21.57 -14.05
C GLY A 219 37.21 20.55 -13.48
N MET A 220 36.50 19.79 -14.31
CA MET A 220 35.65 18.69 -13.85
C MET A 220 36.48 17.60 -13.14
N PRO A 221 35.96 16.96 -12.08
CA PRO A 221 36.66 15.86 -11.40
C PRO A 221 37.01 14.73 -12.38
N THR A 222 38.25 14.22 -12.27
CA THR A 222 38.73 13.07 -13.05
C THR A 222 38.75 11.82 -12.16
N ASP A 223 38.16 10.73 -12.64
CA ASP A 223 38.17 9.41 -11.98
C ASP A 223 38.16 8.33 -13.07
N PRO A 224 38.97 7.26 -12.97
CA PRO A 224 39.04 6.22 -13.99
C PRO A 224 37.71 5.46 -14.22
N ARG A 225 36.76 5.56 -13.29
CA ARG A 225 35.42 4.99 -13.43
C ARG A 225 34.48 5.87 -14.27
N ILE A 226 34.87 7.10 -14.58
CA ILE A 226 34.09 8.05 -15.36
C ILE A 226 34.62 8.06 -16.80
N SER A 227 33.72 7.84 -17.74
CA SER A 227 33.98 7.90 -19.18
C SER A 227 32.99 8.84 -19.86
N GLY A 228 33.35 9.39 -21.02
CA GLY A 228 32.47 10.30 -21.76
C GLY A 228 31.33 9.54 -22.45
N ASP A 229 31.66 8.85 -23.54
CA ASP A 229 30.66 8.24 -24.43
C ASP A 229 30.53 6.71 -24.30
N VAL A 230 31.35 6.07 -23.46
CA VAL A 230 31.30 4.61 -23.30
C VAL A 230 30.17 4.24 -22.35
N LEU A 231 29.07 3.79 -22.94
CA LEU A 231 27.88 3.39 -22.19
C LEU A 231 28.11 2.06 -21.45
N PRO A 232 27.54 1.90 -20.24
CA PRO A 232 27.68 0.65 -19.49
C PRO A 232 26.96 -0.49 -20.23
N ALA A 233 27.72 -1.41 -20.81
CA ALA A 233 27.18 -2.58 -21.51
C ALA A 233 27.26 -3.84 -20.62
N GLY A 234 26.20 -4.66 -20.62
CA GLY A 234 26.17 -5.91 -19.85
C GLY A 234 26.05 -5.73 -18.33
N LEU A 235 25.85 -4.51 -17.84
CA LEU A 235 25.72 -4.17 -16.42
C LEU A 235 24.28 -3.76 -16.06
N PRO A 236 23.83 -3.95 -14.81
CA PRO A 236 22.67 -3.23 -14.29
C PRO A 236 22.87 -1.72 -14.48
N VAL A 237 21.94 -1.06 -15.15
CA VAL A 237 22.07 0.34 -15.60
C VAL A 237 20.99 1.24 -15.02
N GLY A 238 21.34 2.46 -14.66
CA GLY A 238 20.38 3.50 -14.31
C GLY A 238 20.88 4.90 -14.59
N HIS A 239 19.98 5.87 -14.43
CA HIS A 239 20.25 7.26 -14.73
C HIS A 239 20.26 8.13 -13.47
N LEU A 240 21.17 9.10 -13.49
CA LEU A 240 21.21 10.20 -12.54
C LEU A 240 20.97 11.52 -13.29
N ARG A 241 20.53 12.54 -12.57
CA ARG A 241 20.49 13.92 -13.04
C ARG A 241 21.55 14.78 -12.37
N PRO A 242 22.01 15.85 -13.04
CA PRO A 242 22.91 16.82 -12.41
C PRO A 242 22.29 17.35 -11.11
N GLY A 243 23.00 17.20 -9.99
CA GLY A 243 22.55 17.63 -8.67
C GLY A 243 21.87 16.55 -7.84
N ASP A 244 21.61 15.35 -8.37
CA ASP A 244 21.21 14.21 -7.56
C ASP A 244 22.36 13.84 -6.60
N GLU A 245 22.02 13.55 -5.35
CA GLU A 245 22.97 13.20 -4.28
C GLU A 245 22.57 11.86 -3.66
N LEU A 246 23.35 10.82 -3.95
CA LEU A 246 23.19 9.49 -3.35
C LEU A 246 23.72 9.50 -1.91
N VAL A 247 23.04 8.81 -1.00
CA VAL A 247 23.58 8.55 0.35
C VAL A 247 24.76 7.57 0.25
N PRO A 248 25.73 7.56 1.20
CA PRO A 248 26.98 6.80 1.06
C PRO A 248 26.85 5.30 0.78
N ASP A 249 25.79 4.66 1.27
CA ASP A 249 25.52 3.22 1.11
C ASP A 249 24.49 2.91 -0.01
N ALA A 250 24.08 3.91 -0.80
CA ALA A 250 23.05 3.74 -1.83
C ALA A 250 23.43 2.69 -2.88
N LEU A 251 24.66 2.75 -3.41
CA LEU A 251 25.13 1.78 -4.40
C LEU A 251 25.29 0.38 -3.82
N THR A 252 25.59 0.24 -2.53
CA THR A 252 25.65 -1.07 -1.84
C THR A 252 24.26 -1.71 -1.81
N HIS A 253 23.23 -0.94 -1.43
CA HIS A 253 21.84 -1.39 -1.44
C HIS A 253 21.36 -1.79 -2.84
N LEU A 254 21.68 -0.97 -3.84
CA LEU A 254 21.30 -1.22 -5.22
C LEU A 254 22.02 -2.44 -5.80
N ALA A 255 23.33 -2.59 -5.59
CA ALA A 255 24.09 -3.74 -6.05
C ALA A 255 23.59 -5.04 -5.41
N ALA A 256 23.21 -5.01 -4.14
CA ALA A 256 22.66 -6.16 -3.43
C ALA A 256 21.39 -6.72 -4.09
N ALA A 257 20.58 -5.85 -4.73
CA ALA A 257 19.37 -6.28 -5.43
C ALA A 257 19.68 -7.12 -6.69
N PHE A 258 20.89 -7.03 -7.25
CA PHE A 258 21.32 -7.77 -8.44
C PHE A 258 22.35 -8.86 -8.11
N ALA A 259 22.55 -9.18 -6.84
CA ALA A 259 23.45 -10.22 -6.37
C ALA A 259 22.68 -11.51 -6.01
N GLY A 260 23.43 -12.60 -5.78
CA GLY A 260 22.89 -13.87 -5.29
C GLY A 260 22.20 -14.72 -6.37
N GLU A 261 21.45 -15.73 -5.92
CA GLU A 261 20.84 -16.76 -6.78
C GLU A 261 19.62 -16.26 -7.56
N ALA A 262 18.98 -15.19 -7.09
CA ALA A 262 17.77 -14.62 -7.69
C ALA A 262 17.91 -13.09 -7.88
N PRO A 263 18.79 -12.64 -8.79
CA PRO A 263 19.00 -11.22 -9.03
C PRO A 263 17.74 -10.56 -9.60
N ALA A 264 17.49 -9.31 -9.22
CA ALA A 264 16.37 -8.53 -9.72
C ALA A 264 16.50 -8.22 -11.22
N ASP A 265 15.36 -8.08 -11.90
CA ASP A 265 15.29 -7.46 -13.23
C ASP A 265 15.29 -5.94 -13.13
N LEU A 266 14.70 -5.40 -12.06
CA LEU A 266 14.54 -3.98 -11.82
C LEU A 266 14.58 -3.73 -10.32
N ALA A 267 15.32 -2.70 -9.90
CA ALA A 267 15.37 -2.28 -8.50
C ALA A 267 15.19 -0.77 -8.38
N TYR A 268 14.41 -0.33 -7.40
CA TYR A 268 14.23 1.09 -7.10
C TYR A 268 14.15 1.33 -5.60
N ALA A 269 14.58 2.52 -5.18
CA ALA A 269 14.56 2.94 -3.78
C ALA A 269 13.81 4.25 -3.59
N ASP A 270 13.46 4.60 -2.36
CA ASP A 270 12.85 5.90 -2.06
C ASP A 270 13.85 7.03 -2.29
N SER A 271 13.30 8.22 -2.50
CA SER A 271 14.08 9.45 -2.60
C SER A 271 13.46 10.56 -1.77
N GLU A 272 14.20 11.66 -1.62
CA GLU A 272 13.66 12.92 -1.13
C GLU A 272 13.96 14.02 -2.13
N THR A 273 13.00 14.90 -2.38
CA THR A 273 13.16 16.04 -3.28
C THR A 273 13.22 17.32 -2.46
N GLU A 274 14.19 18.18 -2.73
CA GLU A 274 14.27 19.49 -2.07
C GLU A 274 13.16 20.40 -2.59
N THR A 275 12.44 21.06 -1.68
CA THR A 275 11.37 22.02 -2.02
C THR A 275 11.57 23.31 -1.22
N PRO A 276 10.92 24.43 -1.61
CA PRO A 276 10.99 25.66 -0.80
C PRO A 276 10.56 25.48 0.66
N GLY A 277 9.72 24.48 0.96
CA GLY A 277 9.28 24.13 2.32
C GLY A 277 10.16 23.09 3.04
N GLY A 278 11.35 22.81 2.51
CA GLY A 278 12.25 21.74 2.96
C GLY A 278 12.07 20.44 2.17
N PRO A 279 12.84 19.38 2.50
CA PRO A 279 12.79 18.13 1.75
C PRO A 279 11.42 17.44 1.88
N ARG A 280 11.00 16.79 0.79
CA ARG A 280 9.76 16.02 0.70
C ARG A 280 10.10 14.58 0.29
N PRO A 281 9.60 13.56 1.00
CA PRO A 281 9.92 12.18 0.67
C PRO A 281 9.04 11.69 -0.48
N ALA A 282 9.62 10.90 -1.37
CA ALA A 282 8.92 10.03 -2.30
C ALA A 282 8.97 8.60 -1.76
N LEU A 283 8.06 8.27 -0.85
CA LEU A 283 7.89 6.92 -0.28
C LEU A 283 7.12 6.01 -1.25
N LYS A 284 7.80 5.06 -1.86
CA LYS A 284 7.29 4.34 -3.03
C LYS A 284 6.56 3.05 -2.60
N PRO A 285 5.38 2.74 -3.18
CA PRO A 285 4.73 1.45 -2.97
C PRO A 285 5.54 0.32 -3.63
N GLY A 286 5.11 -0.92 -3.41
CA GLY A 286 5.49 -2.09 -4.22
C GLY A 286 5.21 -1.87 -5.71
N TRP A 287 5.66 -2.81 -6.53
CA TRP A 287 5.63 -2.65 -7.98
C TRP A 287 4.21 -2.47 -8.51
N SER A 288 3.98 -1.36 -9.20
CA SER A 288 2.68 -0.98 -9.76
C SER A 288 2.86 -0.49 -11.20
N PRO A 289 2.76 -1.37 -12.21
CA PRO A 289 3.05 -1.05 -13.61
C PRO A 289 2.30 0.16 -14.15
N ASP A 290 0.96 0.20 -14.00
CA ASP A 290 0.15 1.29 -14.55
C ASP A 290 0.50 2.63 -13.87
N LEU A 291 0.72 2.62 -12.54
CA LEU A 291 1.20 3.78 -11.81
C LEU A 291 2.60 4.19 -12.28
N ALA A 292 3.51 3.23 -12.52
CA ALA A 292 4.86 3.50 -13.00
C ALA A 292 4.85 4.14 -14.39
N LEU A 293 3.99 3.67 -15.30
CA LEU A 293 3.84 4.21 -16.65
C LEU A 293 3.25 5.63 -16.63
N THR A 294 2.27 5.89 -15.77
CA THR A 294 1.48 7.15 -15.77
C THR A 294 2.03 8.24 -14.86
N THR A 295 2.83 7.89 -13.84
CA THR A 295 3.38 8.86 -12.89
C THR A 295 4.90 8.86 -12.80
N LEU A 296 5.56 7.86 -13.40
CA LEU A 296 7.01 7.64 -13.30
C LEU A 296 7.51 7.51 -11.85
N TYR A 297 6.64 7.06 -10.93
CA TYR A 297 6.95 7.01 -9.50
C TYR A 297 8.22 6.24 -9.10
N PRO A 298 8.68 5.17 -9.80
CA PRO A 298 9.91 4.50 -9.43
C PRO A 298 11.09 5.47 -9.46
N GLY A 299 11.05 6.46 -10.36
CA GLY A 299 11.90 7.65 -10.34
C GLY A 299 13.39 7.31 -10.19
N ARG A 300 14.07 8.09 -9.33
CA ARG A 300 15.47 7.86 -8.98
C ARG A 300 15.60 7.57 -7.48
N PRO A 301 16.56 6.72 -7.04
CA PRO A 301 17.40 5.90 -7.91
C PRO A 301 16.64 4.65 -8.39
N LEU A 302 16.87 4.27 -9.63
CA LEU A 302 16.35 3.06 -10.26
C LEU A 302 17.45 2.44 -11.12
N LEU A 303 17.57 1.11 -11.06
CA LEU A 303 18.43 0.30 -11.91
C LEU A 303 17.61 -0.77 -12.63
N VAL A 304 18.00 -1.05 -13.86
CA VAL A 304 17.44 -2.10 -14.72
C VAL A 304 18.56 -3.07 -15.08
N ALA A 305 18.32 -4.37 -14.91
CA ALA A 305 19.27 -5.40 -15.30
C ALA A 305 19.58 -5.33 -16.79
N ALA A 306 20.82 -5.63 -17.18
CA ALA A 306 21.25 -5.61 -18.58
C ALA A 306 20.34 -6.44 -19.50
N GLY A 307 19.93 -7.63 -19.04
CA GLY A 307 19.03 -8.49 -19.80
C GLY A 307 17.62 -7.92 -19.97
N LEU A 308 17.12 -7.12 -19.03
CA LEU A 308 15.83 -6.44 -19.16
C LEU A 308 15.94 -5.22 -20.08
N ALA A 309 17.01 -4.43 -19.94
CA ALA A 309 17.28 -3.29 -20.81
C ALA A 309 17.46 -3.72 -22.27
N ALA A 310 18.14 -4.85 -22.52
CA ALA A 310 18.35 -5.37 -23.87
C ALA A 310 17.04 -5.86 -24.52
N ARG A 311 16.22 -6.64 -23.80
CA ARG A 311 14.97 -7.18 -24.35
C ARG A 311 13.84 -6.17 -24.47
N SER A 312 13.91 -5.04 -23.74
CA SER A 312 12.91 -3.97 -23.83
C SER A 312 13.03 -3.10 -25.09
N GLY A 313 14.12 -3.25 -25.85
CA GLY A 313 14.40 -2.43 -27.02
C GLY A 313 14.74 -0.97 -26.67
N TRP A 314 15.10 -0.69 -25.41
CA TRP A 314 15.64 0.60 -25.00
C TRP A 314 17.06 0.78 -25.54
N ARG A 315 17.39 2.01 -25.93
CA ARG A 315 18.77 2.39 -26.28
C ARG A 315 19.32 3.39 -25.28
N PRO A 316 20.62 3.32 -24.92
CA PRO A 316 21.13 4.17 -23.84
C PRO A 316 21.11 5.68 -24.09
N ASP A 317 20.96 6.10 -25.33
CA ASP A 317 20.79 7.50 -25.75
C ASP A 317 19.35 8.02 -25.63
N GLU A 318 18.35 7.17 -25.35
CA GLU A 318 16.94 7.57 -25.17
C GLU A 318 16.62 8.10 -23.76
N GLY A 319 17.58 8.02 -22.82
CA GLY A 319 17.47 8.60 -21.49
C GLY A 319 16.61 7.82 -20.48
N ALA A 320 16.51 8.38 -19.27
CA ALA A 320 15.94 7.73 -18.08
C ALA A 320 14.46 7.39 -18.20
N ARG A 321 13.67 8.30 -18.79
CA ARG A 321 12.22 8.11 -18.95
C ARG A 321 11.95 6.94 -19.89
N ALA A 322 12.64 6.90 -21.03
CA ALA A 322 12.53 5.80 -21.98
C ALA A 322 12.95 4.46 -21.34
N LEU A 323 14.03 4.43 -20.55
CA LEU A 323 14.45 3.23 -19.83
C LEU A 323 13.34 2.69 -18.93
N LEU A 324 12.75 3.56 -18.09
CA LEU A 324 11.68 3.17 -17.17
C LEU A 324 10.45 2.65 -17.93
N LEU A 325 9.98 3.38 -18.95
CA LEU A 325 8.81 2.99 -19.73
C LEU A 325 9.03 1.66 -20.45
N ALA A 326 10.16 1.50 -21.13
CA ALA A 326 10.51 0.29 -21.86
C ALA A 326 10.69 -0.90 -20.90
N ALA A 327 11.41 -0.73 -19.79
CA ALA A 327 11.60 -1.78 -18.79
C ALA A 327 10.27 -2.21 -18.16
N THR A 328 9.36 -1.27 -17.90
CA THR A 328 8.02 -1.57 -17.34
C THR A 328 7.19 -2.39 -18.32
N LEU A 329 7.15 -1.99 -19.59
CA LEU A 329 6.38 -2.69 -20.63
C LEU A 329 6.97 -4.05 -21.02
N ALA A 330 8.27 -4.24 -20.84
CA ALA A 330 8.94 -5.52 -21.02
C ALA A 330 8.63 -6.54 -19.91
N GLY A 331 7.85 -6.17 -18.89
CA GLY A 331 7.32 -7.08 -17.88
C GLY A 331 8.41 -7.67 -16.96
N PRO A 332 8.96 -6.89 -16.02
CA PRO A 332 9.94 -7.41 -15.07
C PRO A 332 9.27 -8.44 -14.14
N GLU A 333 9.87 -9.61 -13.99
CA GLU A 333 9.34 -10.67 -13.13
C GLU A 333 9.84 -10.50 -11.69
N ARG A 334 11.10 -10.07 -11.53
CA ARG A 334 11.73 -9.88 -10.22
C ARG A 334 12.01 -8.41 -9.97
N VAL A 335 11.02 -7.71 -9.43
CA VAL A 335 11.16 -6.30 -9.05
C VAL A 335 11.50 -6.18 -7.57
N ARG A 336 12.62 -5.51 -7.26
CA ARG A 336 13.05 -5.25 -5.88
C ARG A 336 12.82 -3.79 -5.50
N ARG A 337 11.82 -3.57 -4.65
CA ARG A 337 11.67 -2.30 -3.92
C ARG A 337 12.62 -2.27 -2.72
N ILE A 338 13.35 -1.18 -2.57
CA ILE A 338 14.21 -0.90 -1.41
C ILE A 338 13.57 0.26 -0.64
N PRO A 339 12.77 0.01 0.42
CA PRO A 339 12.07 1.03 1.20
C PRO A 339 13.04 1.80 2.13
N ARG A 340 13.99 2.49 1.49
CA ARG A 340 15.06 3.31 2.07
C ARG A 340 15.20 4.57 1.23
N ILE A 341 15.42 5.70 1.89
CA ILE A 341 15.67 6.98 1.23
C ILE A 341 17.14 7.02 0.83
N LEU A 342 17.43 6.66 -0.42
CA LEU A 342 18.79 6.47 -0.91
C LEU A 342 19.31 7.60 -1.80
N CYS A 343 18.44 8.53 -2.21
CA CYS A 343 18.81 9.65 -3.06
C CYS A 343 18.08 10.90 -2.63
N ARG A 344 18.80 12.03 -2.56
CA ARG A 344 18.19 13.34 -2.69
C ARG A 344 18.15 13.70 -4.17
N THR A 345 16.97 13.97 -4.69
CA THR A 345 16.75 14.25 -6.11
C THR A 345 16.45 15.72 -6.34
N VAL A 346 16.91 16.24 -7.48
CA VAL A 346 16.44 17.53 -7.98
C VAL A 346 15.01 17.35 -8.50
N PRO A 347 14.07 18.31 -8.25
CA PRO A 347 12.73 18.24 -8.82
C PRO A 347 12.77 18.15 -10.34
N ASP A 348 11.96 17.27 -10.91
CA ASP A 348 11.78 17.22 -12.36
C ASP A 348 10.84 18.37 -12.79
N ALA A 349 11.23 19.09 -13.84
CA ALA A 349 10.33 20.05 -14.48
C ALA A 349 9.09 19.29 -15.01
N PRO A 350 7.86 19.78 -14.75
CA PRO A 350 6.66 19.18 -15.30
C PRO A 350 6.74 19.15 -16.83
N ASP A 351 6.62 17.96 -17.41
CA ASP A 351 6.60 17.74 -18.86
C ASP A 351 5.52 16.70 -19.20
N PRO A 352 4.24 17.05 -18.99
CA PRO A 352 3.14 16.11 -19.18
C PRO A 352 2.97 15.73 -20.66
N ASP A 353 3.26 16.65 -21.59
CA ASP A 353 3.10 16.43 -23.03
C ASP A 353 4.21 15.51 -23.57
N GLY A 354 5.46 15.74 -23.16
CA GLY A 354 6.57 14.85 -23.50
C GLY A 354 6.39 13.47 -22.88
N HIS A 355 5.91 13.38 -21.63
CA HIS A 355 5.60 12.09 -21.01
C HIS A 355 4.51 11.33 -21.76
N ALA A 356 3.40 11.98 -22.11
CA ALA A 356 2.34 11.34 -22.89
C ALA A 356 2.84 10.82 -24.25
N ALA A 357 3.65 11.61 -24.95
CA ALA A 357 4.22 11.23 -26.24
C ALA A 357 5.20 10.04 -26.12
N ASP A 358 6.07 10.06 -25.11
CA ASP A 358 7.03 8.97 -24.86
C ASP A 358 6.32 7.67 -24.46
N LEU A 359 5.26 7.77 -23.63
CA LEU A 359 4.45 6.63 -23.22
C LEU A 359 3.71 6.02 -24.42
N ALA A 360 3.11 6.84 -25.29
CA ALA A 360 2.44 6.36 -26.50
C ALA A 360 3.43 5.62 -27.43
N ARG A 361 4.63 6.17 -27.61
CA ARG A 361 5.70 5.53 -28.40
C ARG A 361 6.15 4.21 -27.78
N ALA A 362 6.29 4.17 -26.45
CA ALA A 362 6.70 2.97 -25.73
C ALA A 362 5.62 1.86 -25.82
N LEU A 363 4.35 2.19 -25.65
CA LEU A 363 3.22 1.26 -25.81
C LEU A 363 3.19 0.66 -27.22
N HIS A 364 3.32 1.51 -28.24
CA HIS A 364 3.37 1.07 -29.63
C HIS A 364 4.55 0.12 -29.90
N ARG A 365 5.76 0.47 -29.42
CA ARG A 365 6.95 -0.37 -29.56
C ARG A 365 6.78 -1.74 -28.89
N ALA A 366 6.14 -1.77 -27.73
CA ALA A 366 5.89 -3.00 -26.97
C ALA A 366 4.72 -3.84 -27.50
N GLY A 367 3.94 -3.32 -28.46
CA GLY A 367 2.69 -3.96 -28.89
C GLY A 367 1.65 -4.04 -27.78
N ALA A 368 1.73 -3.16 -26.79
CA ALA A 368 0.79 -3.13 -25.67
C ALA A 368 -0.57 -2.61 -26.15
N PRO A 369 -1.69 -3.25 -25.76
CA PRO A 369 -2.99 -2.90 -26.30
C PRO A 369 -3.62 -1.67 -25.63
N ALA A 370 -3.03 -1.15 -24.56
CA ALA A 370 -3.50 0.05 -23.89
C ALA A 370 -3.20 1.31 -24.72
N VAL A 371 -4.07 2.31 -24.62
CA VAL A 371 -3.86 3.63 -25.23
C VAL A 371 -3.70 4.70 -24.16
N VAL A 372 -2.88 5.70 -24.45
CA VAL A 372 -2.69 6.84 -23.55
C VAL A 372 -3.95 7.71 -23.56
N ALA A 373 -4.49 7.96 -22.38
CA ALA A 373 -5.63 8.84 -22.17
C ALA A 373 -5.23 10.02 -21.30
N ARG A 374 -5.80 11.20 -21.59
CA ARG A 374 -5.61 12.40 -20.78
C ARG A 374 -6.92 12.83 -20.17
N ARG A 375 -6.93 13.06 -18.86
CA ARG A 375 -8.10 13.40 -18.07
C ARG A 375 -7.78 14.59 -17.18
N GLY A 376 -7.92 15.80 -17.74
CA GLY A 376 -7.42 17.01 -17.11
C GLY A 376 -5.89 17.01 -17.03
N ASP A 377 -5.34 17.12 -15.83
CA ASP A 377 -3.89 17.06 -15.57
C ASP A 377 -3.37 15.63 -15.35
N VAL A 378 -4.25 14.62 -15.39
CA VAL A 378 -3.90 13.21 -15.17
C VAL A 378 -3.64 12.52 -16.49
N LEU A 379 -2.48 11.86 -16.58
CA LEU A 379 -2.15 10.87 -17.61
C LEU A 379 -2.62 9.49 -17.13
N ASP A 380 -3.31 8.75 -17.99
CA ASP A 380 -3.93 7.46 -17.64
C ASP A 380 -3.85 6.47 -18.82
N LEU A 381 -4.25 5.22 -18.58
CA LEU A 381 -4.23 4.15 -19.57
C LEU A 381 -5.64 3.58 -19.80
N ASP A 382 -6.08 3.59 -21.05
CA ASP A 382 -7.31 2.92 -21.46
C ASP A 382 -6.99 1.55 -22.04
N TRP A 383 -7.26 0.52 -21.25
CA TRP A 383 -7.18 -0.87 -21.66
C TRP A 383 -8.38 -1.25 -22.52
N PRO A 384 -8.24 -2.11 -23.56
CA PRO A 384 -9.34 -2.45 -24.45
C PRO A 384 -10.42 -3.27 -23.72
N LEU A 385 -11.66 -3.15 -24.20
CA LEU A 385 -12.74 -4.07 -23.89
C LEU A 385 -12.87 -5.02 -25.09
N PRO A 386 -12.98 -6.35 -24.89
CA PRO A 386 -13.19 -7.27 -26.00
C PRO A 386 -14.47 -6.93 -26.79
N GLU A 387 -14.45 -7.20 -28.09
CA GLU A 387 -15.64 -7.15 -28.94
C GLU A 387 -15.94 -8.55 -29.50
N PRO A 388 -17.15 -9.10 -29.26
CA PRO A 388 -18.23 -8.54 -28.44
C PRO A 388 -17.86 -8.49 -26.94
N ALA A 389 -18.44 -7.53 -26.22
CA ALA A 389 -18.24 -7.38 -24.78
C ALA A 389 -18.73 -8.64 -24.04
N PRO A 390 -17.94 -9.21 -23.10
CA PRO A 390 -18.34 -10.42 -22.40
C PRO A 390 -19.52 -10.17 -21.46
N LEU A 391 -20.34 -11.19 -21.26
CA LEU A 391 -21.43 -11.14 -20.28
C LEU A 391 -20.86 -10.92 -18.87
N VAL A 392 -21.42 -9.95 -18.16
CA VAL A 392 -21.15 -9.68 -16.74
C VAL A 392 -22.34 -10.16 -15.91
N SER A 393 -22.07 -10.90 -14.84
CA SER A 393 -23.07 -11.23 -13.83
C SER A 393 -22.88 -10.39 -12.58
N VAL A 394 -23.82 -9.47 -12.32
CA VAL A 394 -23.87 -8.65 -11.11
C VAL A 394 -24.65 -9.41 -10.06
N ILE A 395 -24.01 -9.75 -8.95
CA ILE A 395 -24.58 -10.55 -7.85
C ILE A 395 -24.89 -9.62 -6.69
N VAL A 396 -26.16 -9.56 -6.30
CA VAL A 396 -26.67 -8.68 -5.23
C VAL A 396 -27.31 -9.51 -4.13
N PRO A 397 -26.58 -9.86 -3.06
CA PRO A 397 -27.16 -10.39 -1.83
C PRO A 397 -28.02 -9.31 -1.16
N THR A 398 -29.25 -9.65 -0.79
CA THR A 398 -30.17 -8.70 -0.18
C THR A 398 -31.09 -9.33 0.86
N ARG A 399 -31.63 -8.49 1.74
CA ARG A 399 -32.73 -8.80 2.65
C ARG A 399 -33.45 -7.52 3.00
N ASP A 400 -34.76 -7.49 2.74
CA ASP A 400 -35.64 -6.33 2.94
C ASP A 400 -35.08 -5.06 2.25
N ARG A 401 -35.38 -3.88 2.79
CA ARG A 401 -34.88 -2.57 2.30
C ARG A 401 -35.19 -2.32 0.81
N PRO A 402 -36.49 -2.30 0.45
CA PRO A 402 -36.92 -2.03 -0.92
C PRO A 402 -36.43 -0.67 -1.44
N ASP A 403 -36.20 0.29 -0.54
CA ASP A 403 -35.65 1.61 -0.85
C ASP A 403 -34.23 1.52 -1.45
N LEU A 404 -33.35 0.74 -0.83
CA LEU A 404 -31.97 0.57 -1.29
C LEU A 404 -31.90 -0.36 -2.51
N LEU A 405 -32.61 -1.48 -2.44
CA LEU A 405 -32.60 -2.48 -3.52
C LEU A 405 -33.09 -1.88 -4.84
N ARG A 406 -34.15 -1.05 -4.82
CA ARG A 406 -34.65 -0.36 -6.02
C ARG A 406 -33.57 0.53 -6.65
N VAL A 407 -32.81 1.28 -5.84
CA VAL A 407 -31.75 2.16 -6.33
C VAL A 407 -30.63 1.35 -6.97
N ALA A 408 -30.17 0.28 -6.32
CA ALA A 408 -29.11 -0.58 -6.85
C ALA A 408 -29.52 -1.27 -8.17
N VAL A 409 -30.72 -1.87 -8.21
CA VAL A 409 -31.23 -2.55 -9.41
C VAL A 409 -31.43 -1.58 -10.58
N ARG A 410 -32.01 -0.41 -10.33
CA ARG A 410 -32.13 0.64 -11.35
C ARG A 410 -30.75 1.06 -11.88
N GLY A 411 -29.80 1.30 -10.97
CA GLY A 411 -28.45 1.70 -11.33
C GLY A 411 -27.79 0.71 -12.29
N VAL A 412 -27.89 -0.59 -11.98
CA VAL A 412 -27.33 -1.67 -12.80
C VAL A 412 -28.05 -1.83 -14.14
N LEU A 413 -29.39 -1.79 -14.16
CA LEU A 413 -30.17 -2.12 -15.36
C LEU A 413 -30.40 -0.96 -16.31
N HIS A 414 -30.39 0.28 -15.80
CA HIS A 414 -30.85 1.47 -16.53
C HIS A 414 -29.86 2.63 -16.51
N ASP A 415 -29.04 2.78 -15.48
CA ASP A 415 -28.05 3.86 -15.39
C ASP A 415 -26.62 3.37 -15.73
N THR A 416 -26.46 2.18 -16.32
CA THR A 416 -25.20 1.56 -16.75
C THR A 416 -25.18 1.37 -18.26
N ASP A 417 -24.07 1.73 -18.94
CA ASP A 417 -23.95 1.67 -20.42
C ASP A 417 -23.31 0.38 -20.96
N TYR A 418 -23.10 -0.62 -20.10
CA TYR A 418 -22.50 -1.89 -20.50
C TYR A 418 -23.54 -2.81 -21.18
N PRO A 419 -23.25 -3.36 -22.37
CA PRO A 419 -24.29 -3.98 -23.21
C PRO A 419 -24.73 -5.38 -22.77
N ALA A 420 -23.87 -6.13 -22.08
CA ALA A 420 -24.12 -7.55 -21.75
C ALA A 420 -24.15 -7.76 -20.23
N ILE A 421 -25.31 -7.54 -19.61
CA ILE A 421 -25.50 -7.65 -18.16
C ILE A 421 -26.54 -8.73 -17.83
N GLU A 422 -26.18 -9.56 -16.85
CA GLU A 422 -27.08 -10.40 -16.06
C GLU A 422 -27.08 -9.88 -14.61
N LEU A 423 -28.25 -9.73 -14.01
CA LEU A 423 -28.42 -9.37 -12.61
C LEU A 423 -28.96 -10.56 -11.82
N VAL A 424 -28.18 -11.03 -10.84
CA VAL A 424 -28.54 -12.15 -9.95
C VAL A 424 -28.80 -11.61 -8.54
N ILE A 425 -30.07 -11.53 -8.17
CA ILE A 425 -30.51 -11.12 -6.83
C ILE A 425 -30.59 -12.36 -5.95
N VAL A 426 -29.83 -12.38 -4.84
CA VAL A 426 -29.83 -13.48 -3.87
C VAL A 426 -30.56 -13.03 -2.62
N ASP A 427 -31.83 -13.42 -2.51
CA ASP A 427 -32.72 -13.02 -1.43
C ASP A 427 -32.51 -13.90 -0.18
N ASN A 428 -32.05 -13.30 0.91
CA ASN A 428 -31.85 -13.98 2.19
C ASN A 428 -33.11 -13.95 3.08
N GLY A 429 -34.25 -14.28 2.48
CA GLY A 429 -35.55 -14.37 3.15
C GLY A 429 -36.12 -13.01 3.52
N SER A 430 -36.31 -12.13 2.52
CA SER A 430 -37.04 -10.88 2.71
C SER A 430 -38.48 -11.14 3.16
N THR A 431 -38.96 -10.31 4.07
CA THR A 431 -40.31 -10.38 4.65
C THR A 431 -41.14 -9.13 4.36
N ASP A 432 -40.50 -8.05 3.92
CA ASP A 432 -41.17 -6.82 3.50
C ASP A 432 -42.02 -7.04 2.23
N PRO A 433 -43.35 -6.82 2.27
CA PRO A 433 -44.23 -6.96 1.11
C PRO A 433 -43.85 -6.06 -0.08
N ALA A 434 -43.22 -4.91 0.18
CA ALA A 434 -42.77 -4.01 -0.89
C ALA A 434 -41.62 -4.61 -1.70
N VAL A 435 -40.81 -5.50 -1.12
CA VAL A 435 -39.77 -6.24 -1.85
C VAL A 435 -40.41 -7.29 -2.76
N ALA A 436 -41.48 -7.96 -2.32
CA ALA A 436 -42.22 -8.90 -3.17
C ALA A 436 -42.82 -8.20 -4.40
N ALA A 437 -43.33 -6.97 -4.24
CA ALA A 437 -43.80 -6.15 -5.35
C ALA A 437 -42.68 -5.81 -6.35
N LEU A 438 -41.48 -5.46 -5.88
CA LEU A 438 -40.32 -5.23 -6.73
C LEU A 438 -39.90 -6.48 -7.50
N TYR A 439 -39.92 -7.65 -6.85
CA TYR A 439 -39.61 -8.91 -7.53
C TYR A 439 -40.63 -9.26 -8.61
N ALA A 440 -41.92 -8.97 -8.39
CA ALA A 440 -42.94 -9.16 -9.42
C ALA A 440 -42.73 -8.22 -10.62
N GLU A 441 -42.34 -6.97 -10.38
CA GLU A 441 -41.99 -5.99 -11.42
C GLU A 441 -40.81 -6.48 -12.28
N TRP A 442 -39.75 -7.00 -11.65
CA TRP A 442 -38.54 -7.40 -12.36
C TRP A 442 -38.58 -8.81 -12.96
N ALA A 443 -39.59 -9.62 -12.63
CA ALA A 443 -39.70 -11.00 -13.12
C ALA A 443 -39.82 -11.09 -14.66
N ALA A 444 -40.26 -10.02 -15.32
CA ALA A 444 -40.37 -9.94 -16.78
C ALA A 444 -39.07 -9.54 -17.48
N ASP A 445 -38.07 -8.98 -16.77
CA ASP A 445 -36.80 -8.59 -17.38
C ASP A 445 -35.91 -9.84 -17.55
N PRO A 446 -35.56 -10.24 -18.79
CA PRO A 446 -34.79 -11.45 -19.04
C PRO A 446 -33.35 -11.38 -18.50
N ARG A 447 -32.88 -10.19 -18.12
CA ARG A 447 -31.57 -9.99 -17.49
C ARG A 447 -31.60 -10.34 -16.00
N VAL A 448 -32.77 -10.38 -15.37
CA VAL A 448 -32.90 -10.53 -13.92
C VAL A 448 -33.17 -11.98 -13.54
N ARG A 449 -32.42 -12.48 -12.55
CA ARG A 449 -32.60 -13.80 -11.94
C ARG A 449 -32.65 -13.64 -10.43
N ARG A 450 -33.68 -14.19 -9.80
CA ARG A 450 -33.79 -14.25 -8.33
C ARG A 450 -33.45 -15.63 -7.82
N LEU A 451 -32.71 -15.71 -6.72
CA LEU A 451 -32.46 -16.92 -5.94
C LEU A 451 -32.98 -16.73 -4.53
N ASP A 452 -33.84 -17.63 -4.08
CA ASP A 452 -34.34 -17.62 -2.71
C ASP A 452 -33.40 -18.47 -1.82
N ARG A 453 -32.80 -17.84 -0.82
CA ARG A 453 -31.82 -18.44 0.12
C ARG A 453 -32.12 -18.03 1.57
N PRO A 454 -33.28 -18.40 2.12
CA PRO A 454 -33.62 -18.06 3.50
C PRO A 454 -32.68 -18.75 4.48
N GLY A 455 -32.29 -18.05 5.55
CA GLY A 455 -31.50 -18.63 6.63
C GLY A 455 -30.70 -17.60 7.43
N PRO A 456 -29.78 -18.06 8.29
CA PRO A 456 -28.79 -17.19 8.92
C PRO A 456 -27.95 -16.47 7.88
N PHE A 457 -27.77 -15.16 8.05
CA PHE A 457 -27.01 -14.35 7.11
C PHE A 457 -25.55 -14.82 7.03
N ASN A 458 -25.10 -15.16 5.82
CA ASN A 458 -23.74 -15.48 5.48
C ASN A 458 -23.47 -14.87 4.10
N PHE A 459 -22.85 -13.69 4.07
CA PHE A 459 -22.58 -12.94 2.85
C PHE A 459 -21.81 -13.77 1.85
N SER A 460 -20.76 -14.45 2.30
CA SER A 460 -19.90 -15.28 1.48
C SER A 460 -20.66 -16.41 0.79
N ARG A 461 -21.57 -17.08 1.52
CA ARG A 461 -22.43 -18.13 0.96
C ARG A 461 -23.41 -17.58 -0.07
N LEU A 462 -24.07 -16.47 0.23
CA LEU A 462 -25.03 -15.85 -0.69
C LEU A 462 -24.36 -15.44 -2.00
N VAL A 463 -23.16 -14.85 -1.92
CA VAL A 463 -22.34 -14.52 -3.09
C VAL A 463 -21.96 -15.78 -3.87
N ASN A 464 -21.45 -16.82 -3.19
CA ASN A 464 -21.05 -18.06 -3.87
C ASN A 464 -22.23 -18.74 -4.58
N ASP A 465 -23.41 -18.76 -3.95
CA ASP A 465 -24.63 -19.30 -4.55
C ASP A 465 -25.06 -18.49 -5.79
N GLY A 466 -24.96 -17.16 -5.71
CA GLY A 466 -25.18 -16.27 -6.84
C GLY A 466 -24.19 -16.51 -7.99
N ALA A 467 -22.90 -16.66 -7.66
CA ALA A 467 -21.84 -16.95 -8.62
C ALA A 467 -22.05 -18.29 -9.33
N ALA A 468 -22.44 -19.33 -8.59
CA ALA A 468 -22.73 -20.65 -9.14
C ALA A 468 -23.95 -20.67 -10.07
N ALA A 469 -24.95 -19.82 -9.79
CA ALA A 469 -26.16 -19.71 -10.61
C ALA A 469 -26.04 -18.73 -11.79
N SER A 470 -24.91 -18.04 -11.93
CA SER A 470 -24.71 -17.00 -12.93
C SER A 470 -23.96 -17.51 -14.16
N ARG A 471 -23.99 -16.76 -15.29
CA ARG A 471 -23.41 -17.18 -16.58
C ARG A 471 -22.27 -16.31 -17.09
N GLY A 472 -22.07 -15.13 -16.50
CA GLY A 472 -21.11 -14.13 -16.96
C GLY A 472 -19.67 -14.62 -16.83
N ALA A 473 -18.83 -14.20 -17.77
CA ALA A 473 -17.39 -14.43 -17.73
C ALA A 473 -16.70 -13.56 -16.66
N VAL A 474 -17.34 -12.43 -16.32
CA VAL A 474 -16.93 -11.58 -15.19
C VAL A 474 -18.06 -11.57 -14.17
N LEU A 475 -17.70 -11.76 -12.91
CA LEU A 475 -18.59 -11.64 -11.76
C LEU A 475 -18.38 -10.26 -11.12
N VAL A 476 -19.46 -9.59 -10.76
CA VAL A 476 -19.44 -8.37 -9.96
C VAL A 476 -20.19 -8.62 -8.67
N LEU A 477 -19.49 -8.55 -7.55
CA LEU A 477 -20.09 -8.57 -6.21
C LEU A 477 -20.53 -7.14 -5.89
N LEU A 478 -21.82 -6.95 -5.63
CA LEU A 478 -22.40 -5.63 -5.40
C LEU A 478 -23.34 -5.67 -4.19
N ASN A 479 -23.09 -4.80 -3.22
CA ASN A 479 -24.04 -4.65 -2.11
C ASN A 479 -25.34 -3.98 -2.59
N ASN A 480 -26.45 -4.29 -1.94
CA ASN A 480 -27.77 -3.74 -2.27
C ASN A 480 -27.95 -2.25 -1.95
N ASP A 481 -26.98 -1.61 -1.29
CA ASP A 481 -26.97 -0.20 -0.87
C ASP A 481 -25.93 0.65 -1.62
N VAL A 482 -25.53 0.19 -2.82
CA VAL A 482 -24.66 0.92 -3.75
C VAL A 482 -25.48 1.59 -4.85
N GLU A 483 -25.10 2.83 -5.16
CA GLU A 483 -25.72 3.69 -6.18
C GLU A 483 -24.70 4.02 -7.27
N VAL A 484 -25.11 3.80 -8.52
CA VAL A 484 -24.32 4.12 -9.72
C VAL A 484 -24.30 5.64 -9.92
N LEU A 485 -23.11 6.23 -10.07
CA LEU A 485 -22.94 7.67 -10.30
C LEU A 485 -22.64 8.02 -11.76
N HIS A 486 -22.00 7.09 -12.48
CA HIS A 486 -21.58 7.28 -13.86
C HIS A 486 -21.85 6.01 -14.67
N PRO A 487 -22.34 6.13 -15.92
CA PRO A 487 -22.76 4.98 -16.71
C PRO A 487 -21.62 4.04 -17.10
N ASP A 488 -20.40 4.56 -17.23
CA ASP A 488 -19.22 3.84 -17.70
C ASP A 488 -18.54 2.99 -16.61
N TRP A 489 -19.03 3.02 -15.36
CA TRP A 489 -18.40 2.37 -14.21
C TRP A 489 -18.09 0.89 -14.45
N LEU A 490 -19.02 0.16 -15.06
CA LEU A 490 -18.89 -1.27 -15.25
C LEU A 490 -17.85 -1.58 -16.32
N SER A 491 -17.86 -0.83 -17.43
CA SER A 491 -16.85 -0.97 -18.48
C SER A 491 -15.43 -0.71 -17.92
N ALA A 492 -15.28 0.28 -17.05
CA ALA A 492 -14.01 0.61 -16.41
C ALA A 492 -13.48 -0.53 -15.52
N MET A 493 -14.37 -1.23 -14.79
CA MET A 493 -13.99 -2.39 -13.98
C MET A 493 -13.69 -3.61 -14.83
N VAL A 494 -14.50 -3.89 -15.86
CA VAL A 494 -14.34 -5.07 -16.72
C VAL A 494 -13.04 -5.02 -17.53
N ARG A 495 -12.67 -3.86 -18.08
CA ARG A 495 -11.38 -3.65 -18.77
C ARG A 495 -10.20 -4.08 -17.91
N GLN A 496 -10.26 -3.81 -16.61
CA GLN A 496 -9.23 -4.21 -15.65
C GLN A 496 -9.33 -5.70 -15.30
N ALA A 497 -10.53 -6.21 -15.04
CA ALA A 497 -10.75 -7.59 -14.58
C ALA A 497 -10.36 -8.64 -15.63
N LEU A 498 -10.39 -8.29 -16.91
CA LEU A 498 -10.03 -9.18 -18.01
C LEU A 498 -8.51 -9.23 -18.28
N ARG A 499 -7.71 -8.35 -17.66
CA ARG A 499 -6.25 -8.38 -17.83
C ARG A 499 -5.68 -9.70 -17.29
N PRO A 500 -4.74 -10.36 -17.98
CA PRO A 500 -4.23 -11.68 -17.59
C PRO A 500 -3.74 -11.79 -16.14
N GLY A 501 -3.06 -10.75 -15.63
CA GLY A 501 -2.48 -10.71 -14.29
C GLY A 501 -3.39 -10.15 -13.19
N VAL A 502 -4.65 -9.79 -13.47
CA VAL A 502 -5.53 -9.14 -12.50
C VAL A 502 -6.52 -10.14 -11.89
N GLY A 503 -6.56 -10.19 -10.57
CA GLY A 503 -7.39 -11.09 -9.78
C GLY A 503 -8.68 -10.45 -9.31
N ALA A 504 -8.64 -9.22 -8.83
CA ALA A 504 -9.82 -8.50 -8.35
C ALA A 504 -9.73 -7.01 -8.68
N VAL A 505 -10.88 -6.39 -8.93
CA VAL A 505 -10.97 -4.96 -9.26
C VAL A 505 -11.97 -4.29 -8.33
N GLY A 506 -11.53 -3.26 -7.62
CA GLY A 506 -12.38 -2.47 -6.73
C GLY A 506 -12.73 -1.11 -7.32
N ALA A 507 -13.97 -0.70 -7.11
CA ALA A 507 -14.43 0.64 -7.42
C ALA A 507 -13.96 1.66 -6.36
N LYS A 508 -13.95 2.94 -6.72
CA LYS A 508 -13.97 4.04 -5.76
C LYS A 508 -15.36 4.16 -5.15
N LEU A 509 -15.44 4.03 -3.83
CA LEU A 509 -16.69 4.21 -3.11
C LEU A 509 -16.68 5.52 -2.33
N LEU A 510 -17.75 6.28 -2.47
CA LEU A 510 -17.99 7.52 -1.75
C LEU A 510 -19.11 7.32 -0.72
N PHE A 511 -18.98 7.96 0.43
CA PHE A 511 -20.12 8.21 1.30
C PHE A 511 -21.10 9.17 0.62
N GLY A 512 -22.36 9.19 1.07
CA GLY A 512 -23.34 10.21 0.66
C GLY A 512 -22.90 11.66 0.93
N SER A 513 -21.84 11.87 1.73
CA SER A 513 -21.19 13.17 1.92
C SER A 513 -20.20 13.58 0.80
N GLY A 514 -20.02 12.75 -0.23
CA GLY A 514 -19.01 12.96 -1.27
C GLY A 514 -17.57 12.71 -0.80
N ARG A 515 -17.37 12.10 0.37
CA ARG A 515 -16.05 11.78 0.93
C ARG A 515 -15.68 10.34 0.59
N ILE A 516 -14.39 10.06 0.45
CA ILE A 516 -13.86 8.73 0.19
C ILE A 516 -14.27 7.77 1.31
N GLN A 517 -14.90 6.66 0.93
CA GLN A 517 -15.11 5.50 1.79
C GLN A 517 -14.10 4.39 1.47
N HIS A 518 -13.91 4.09 0.18
CA HIS A 518 -12.96 3.08 -0.29
C HIS A 518 -12.11 3.62 -1.43
N ALA A 519 -10.79 3.53 -1.22
CA ALA A 519 -9.76 3.86 -2.21
C ALA A 519 -8.65 2.78 -2.20
N GLY A 520 -9.05 1.51 -2.06
CA GLY A 520 -8.16 0.39 -1.71
C GLY A 520 -8.17 0.05 -0.22
N VAL A 521 -7.79 -1.19 0.10
CA VAL A 521 -7.57 -1.68 1.46
C VAL A 521 -6.07 -1.83 1.70
N VAL A 522 -5.64 -1.38 2.88
CA VAL A 522 -4.32 -1.66 3.43
C VAL A 522 -4.45 -2.75 4.48
N VAL A 523 -3.70 -3.83 4.31
CA VAL A 523 -3.60 -4.93 5.28
C VAL A 523 -2.62 -4.51 6.38
N GLY A 524 -3.01 -4.71 7.63
CA GLY A 524 -2.36 -4.20 8.84
C GLY A 524 -2.87 -2.85 9.33
N LEU A 525 -3.58 -2.07 8.50
CA LEU A 525 -4.19 -0.81 8.93
C LEU A 525 -5.26 -1.07 10.01
N GLY A 526 -5.14 -0.39 11.15
CA GLY A 526 -5.98 -0.64 12.32
C GLY A 526 -5.73 -1.99 13.02
N GLY A 527 -4.63 -2.68 12.69
CA GLY A 527 -4.22 -3.97 13.26
C GLY A 527 -4.69 -5.20 12.48
N ARG A 528 -5.59 -5.04 11.50
CA ARG A 528 -6.08 -6.15 10.65
C ARG A 528 -6.11 -5.72 9.19
N ALA A 529 -7.12 -4.94 8.80
CA ALA A 529 -7.20 -4.32 7.49
C ALA A 529 -8.13 -3.11 7.54
N GLY A 530 -7.90 -2.12 6.68
CA GLY A 530 -8.72 -0.93 6.65
C GLY A 530 -8.64 -0.16 5.34
N HIS A 531 -9.63 0.71 5.11
CA HIS A 531 -9.72 1.55 3.93
C HIS A 531 -8.79 2.75 4.08
N ILE A 532 -7.90 2.93 3.11
CA ILE A 532 -6.95 4.04 3.10
C ILE A 532 -7.65 5.37 2.74
N LEU A 533 -7.21 6.46 3.36
CA LEU A 533 -7.72 7.83 3.15
C LEU A 533 -9.24 7.95 3.34
N ARG A 534 -9.84 7.07 4.15
CA ARG A 534 -11.26 7.13 4.52
C ARG A 534 -11.60 8.49 5.12
N ASN A 535 -12.75 9.03 4.74
CA ASN A 535 -13.23 10.36 5.05
C ASN A 535 -12.39 11.52 4.46
N ARG A 536 -11.53 11.32 3.46
CA ARG A 536 -10.92 12.44 2.73
C ARG A 536 -11.84 12.94 1.60
N PRO A 537 -11.68 14.18 1.10
CA PRO A 537 -12.38 14.65 -0.09
C PRO A 537 -12.23 13.67 -1.27
N ALA A 538 -13.26 13.52 -2.11
CA ALA A 538 -13.26 12.58 -3.23
C ALA A 538 -12.04 12.76 -4.16
N ASP A 539 -11.61 13.99 -4.40
CA ASP A 539 -10.51 14.36 -5.30
C ASP A 539 -9.11 14.27 -4.66
N THR A 540 -9.00 13.73 -3.44
CA THR A 540 -7.71 13.57 -2.77
C THR A 540 -6.76 12.73 -3.65
N PRO A 541 -5.62 13.28 -4.10
CA PRO A 541 -4.74 12.58 -5.05
C PRO A 541 -3.97 11.42 -4.38
N GLY A 542 -3.82 11.45 -3.07
CA GLY A 542 -2.97 10.53 -2.32
C GLY A 542 -1.47 10.77 -2.58
N HIS A 543 -0.64 10.07 -1.81
CA HIS A 543 0.82 10.13 -1.95
C HIS A 543 1.25 9.64 -3.33
N LEU A 544 2.19 10.36 -3.96
CA LEU A 544 2.60 10.15 -5.36
C LEU A 544 1.42 10.20 -6.37
N ARG A 545 0.32 10.86 -6.00
CA ARG A 545 -0.90 10.97 -6.81
C ARG A 545 -1.55 9.63 -7.16
N ARG A 546 -1.27 8.56 -6.42
CA ARG A 546 -1.75 7.20 -6.76
C ARG A 546 -3.27 7.06 -6.86
N LEU A 547 -4.06 7.90 -6.17
CA LEU A 547 -5.52 7.82 -6.23
C LEU A 547 -6.13 8.47 -7.49
N THR A 548 -5.30 8.97 -8.42
CA THR A 548 -5.78 9.55 -9.67
C THR A 548 -5.83 8.55 -10.83
N VAL A 549 -5.18 7.39 -10.70
CA VAL A 549 -5.12 6.34 -11.73
C VAL A 549 -5.39 4.95 -11.13
N ALA A 550 -5.66 3.97 -12.00
CA ALA A 550 -5.74 2.58 -11.56
C ALA A 550 -4.37 2.10 -11.05
N HIS A 551 -4.34 1.42 -9.91
CA HIS A 551 -3.10 0.91 -9.31
C HIS A 551 -3.35 -0.30 -8.42
N GLU A 552 -2.29 -1.04 -8.17
CA GLU A 552 -2.27 -2.23 -7.34
C GLU A 552 -2.45 -1.89 -5.85
N VAL A 553 -3.27 -2.71 -5.20
CA VAL A 553 -3.57 -2.65 -3.77
C VAL A 553 -3.60 -4.06 -3.19
N ALA A 554 -3.46 -4.20 -1.87
CA ALA A 554 -3.48 -5.53 -1.25
C ALA A 554 -4.89 -6.15 -1.25
N GLY A 555 -5.93 -5.30 -1.23
CA GLY A 555 -7.30 -5.76 -1.32
C GLY A 555 -8.28 -4.66 -1.70
N VAL A 556 -9.46 -5.10 -2.12
CA VAL A 556 -10.62 -4.25 -2.46
C VAL A 556 -11.87 -4.83 -1.80
N THR A 557 -12.90 -4.00 -1.60
CA THR A 557 -14.09 -4.46 -0.89
C THR A 557 -15.16 -5.03 -1.81
N ALA A 558 -15.88 -6.06 -1.36
CA ALA A 558 -17.01 -6.66 -2.06
C ALA A 558 -18.29 -5.79 -2.05
N ALA A 559 -18.25 -4.57 -1.49
CA ALA A 559 -19.32 -3.61 -1.74
C ALA A 559 -19.46 -3.29 -3.24
N CYS A 560 -18.34 -3.26 -3.99
CA CYS A 560 -18.34 -3.32 -5.45
C CYS A 560 -16.99 -3.89 -5.93
N LEU A 561 -16.96 -5.18 -6.28
CA LEU A 561 -15.76 -5.92 -6.69
C LEU A 561 -16.03 -6.70 -7.97
N ALA A 562 -15.21 -6.49 -9.01
CA ALA A 562 -15.23 -7.29 -10.23
C ALA A 562 -14.10 -8.33 -10.24
N VAL A 563 -14.38 -9.54 -10.71
CA VAL A 563 -13.43 -10.64 -10.80
C VAL A 563 -13.78 -11.54 -11.99
N ALA A 564 -12.78 -12.00 -12.73
CA ALA A 564 -13.01 -13.00 -13.77
C ALA A 564 -13.46 -14.33 -13.14
N ARG A 565 -14.45 -14.98 -13.75
CA ARG A 565 -15.07 -16.19 -13.21
C ARG A 565 -14.05 -17.29 -12.93
N ASP A 566 -13.19 -17.56 -13.90
CA ASP A 566 -12.15 -18.59 -13.82
C ASP A 566 -11.23 -18.40 -12.60
N ARG A 567 -10.88 -17.16 -12.29
CA ARG A 567 -10.05 -16.80 -11.13
C ARG A 567 -10.82 -16.95 -9.82
N PHE A 568 -12.09 -16.52 -9.78
CA PHE A 568 -12.95 -16.71 -8.61
C PHE A 568 -13.11 -18.21 -8.28
N GLU A 569 -13.38 -19.02 -9.31
CA GLU A 569 -13.52 -20.48 -9.19
C GLU A 569 -12.19 -21.16 -8.83
N ALA A 570 -11.06 -20.69 -9.37
CA ALA A 570 -9.73 -21.23 -9.08
C ALA A 570 -9.33 -21.11 -7.60
N VAL A 571 -9.92 -20.20 -6.84
CA VAL A 571 -9.70 -20.07 -5.39
C VAL A 571 -10.87 -20.62 -4.55
N GLY A 572 -11.90 -21.19 -5.19
CA GLY A 572 -13.08 -21.73 -4.52
C GLY A 572 -14.09 -20.67 -4.05
N GLY A 573 -14.06 -19.47 -4.63
CA GLY A 573 -14.93 -18.36 -4.26
C GLY A 573 -14.59 -17.74 -2.90
N LEU A 574 -15.61 -17.23 -2.19
CA LEU A 574 -15.46 -16.70 -0.83
C LEU A 574 -15.44 -17.83 0.21
N ASP A 575 -14.58 -17.72 1.23
CA ASP A 575 -14.47 -18.69 2.32
C ASP A 575 -15.61 -18.49 3.34
N ALA A 576 -16.75 -19.12 3.08
CA ALA A 576 -17.98 -18.93 3.86
C ALA A 576 -17.95 -19.56 5.26
N GLU A 577 -16.92 -20.35 5.58
CA GLU A 577 -16.73 -20.98 6.89
C GLU A 577 -15.81 -20.13 7.78
N ALA A 578 -14.69 -19.67 7.22
CA ALA A 578 -13.74 -18.83 7.95
C ALA A 578 -14.26 -17.39 8.09
N PHE A 579 -14.84 -16.85 7.02
CA PHE A 579 -15.22 -15.44 6.86
C PHE A 579 -16.66 -15.32 6.34
N PRO A 580 -17.68 -15.71 7.12
CA PRO A 580 -19.07 -15.63 6.67
C PRO A 580 -19.56 -14.20 6.42
N ILE A 581 -19.00 -13.18 7.09
CA ILE A 581 -19.55 -11.81 7.06
C ILE A 581 -18.48 -10.73 6.88
N ASP A 582 -17.35 -10.82 7.57
CA ASP A 582 -16.32 -9.78 7.58
C ASP A 582 -14.99 -10.36 7.02
N PHE A 583 -14.15 -9.51 6.43
CA PHE A 583 -12.85 -9.88 5.83
C PHE A 583 -12.88 -10.85 4.64
N ASN A 584 -14.05 -11.33 4.19
CA ASN A 584 -14.19 -12.28 3.08
C ASN A 584 -13.62 -11.77 1.75
N ASP A 585 -13.80 -10.49 1.47
CA ASP A 585 -13.38 -9.79 0.27
C ASP A 585 -11.86 -9.62 0.23
N ILE A 586 -11.27 -9.26 1.37
CA ILE A 586 -9.82 -9.12 1.52
C ILE A 586 -9.15 -10.50 1.49
N ASP A 587 -9.72 -11.50 2.16
CA ASP A 587 -9.22 -12.89 2.07
C ASP A 587 -9.26 -13.41 0.63
N LEU A 588 -10.32 -13.13 -0.14
CA LEU A 588 -10.39 -13.45 -1.56
C LEU A 588 -9.24 -12.78 -2.33
N CYS A 589 -9.04 -11.47 -2.16
CA CYS A 589 -7.96 -10.73 -2.81
C CYS A 589 -6.59 -11.35 -2.50
N LEU A 590 -6.33 -11.69 -1.24
CA LEU A 590 -5.06 -12.26 -0.81
C LEU A 590 -4.85 -13.70 -1.31
N ARG A 591 -5.92 -14.53 -1.40
CA ARG A 591 -5.84 -15.86 -2.03
C ARG A 591 -5.57 -15.78 -3.53
N LEU A 592 -6.17 -14.81 -4.22
CA LEU A 592 -5.88 -14.53 -5.63
C LEU A 592 -4.41 -14.07 -5.80
N GLY A 593 -3.95 -13.17 -4.93
CA GLY A 593 -2.56 -12.71 -4.87
C GLY A 593 -1.55 -13.84 -4.64
N ALA A 594 -1.87 -14.79 -3.76
CA ALA A 594 -1.03 -15.98 -3.52
C ALA A 594 -0.89 -16.88 -4.76
N ARG A 595 -1.75 -16.73 -5.78
CA ARG A 595 -1.67 -17.41 -7.08
C ARG A 595 -1.05 -16.55 -8.19
N GLY A 596 -0.57 -15.35 -7.84
CA GLY A 596 0.08 -14.42 -8.77
C GLY A 596 -0.86 -13.41 -9.44
N TRP A 597 -2.13 -13.32 -9.05
CA TRP A 597 -3.07 -12.33 -9.59
C TRP A 597 -3.24 -11.13 -8.68
N THR A 598 -3.01 -9.93 -9.19
CA THR A 598 -3.02 -8.69 -8.40
C THR A 598 -4.43 -8.11 -8.23
N SER A 599 -4.67 -7.44 -7.09
CA SER A 599 -5.86 -6.62 -6.93
C SER A 599 -5.60 -5.19 -7.41
N ILE A 600 -6.50 -4.66 -8.22
CA ILE A 600 -6.45 -3.29 -8.75
C ILE A 600 -7.58 -2.48 -8.14
N TRP A 601 -7.30 -1.27 -7.70
CA TRP A 601 -8.32 -0.28 -7.43
C TRP A 601 -8.35 0.72 -8.59
N THR A 602 -9.56 1.09 -9.06
CA THR A 602 -9.71 2.08 -10.15
C THR A 602 -10.55 3.29 -9.71
N PRO A 603 -10.05 4.52 -9.91
CA PRO A 603 -10.84 5.73 -9.67
C PRO A 603 -11.89 5.97 -10.76
N ARG A 604 -11.82 5.23 -11.88
CA ARG A 604 -12.71 5.39 -13.05
C ARG A 604 -14.12 4.84 -12.79
N ALA A 605 -14.25 3.84 -11.91
CA ALA A 605 -15.53 3.38 -11.43
C ALA A 605 -15.82 4.04 -10.08
N ALA A 606 -16.59 5.14 -10.08
CA ALA A 606 -17.00 5.83 -8.86
C ALA A 606 -18.48 5.55 -8.57
N LEU A 607 -18.76 5.02 -7.39
CA LEU A 607 -20.12 4.73 -6.90
C LEU A 607 -20.32 5.33 -5.52
N ALA A 608 -21.57 5.64 -5.17
CA ALA A 608 -21.95 5.97 -3.80
C ALA A 608 -22.34 4.71 -3.05
N HIS A 609 -21.94 4.59 -1.79
CA HIS A 609 -22.30 3.46 -0.93
C HIS A 609 -22.88 4.01 0.38
N HIS A 610 -24.16 3.73 0.60
CA HIS A 610 -24.95 4.24 1.72
C HIS A 610 -24.70 3.44 3.02
N GLU A 611 -23.44 3.07 3.28
CA GLU A 611 -22.95 2.08 4.25
C GLU A 611 -23.64 2.10 5.63
N SER A 612 -23.80 0.90 6.21
CA SER A 612 -24.35 0.63 7.55
C SER A 612 -25.81 1.00 7.74
N VAL A 613 -26.51 1.43 6.69
CA VAL A 613 -27.95 1.67 6.73
C VAL A 613 -28.73 0.35 6.87
N SER A 614 -28.22 -0.77 6.35
CA SER A 614 -28.85 -2.10 6.46
C SER A 614 -28.39 -2.92 7.67
N ARG A 615 -27.11 -2.85 8.06
CA ARG A 615 -26.49 -3.72 9.09
C ARG A 615 -26.43 -3.14 10.51
N GLY A 616 -26.32 -1.82 10.66
CA GLY A 616 -26.03 -1.19 11.96
C GLY A 616 -24.64 -1.53 12.55
N PRO A 617 -24.29 -1.00 13.74
CA PRO A 617 -22.98 -1.21 14.35
C PRO A 617 -22.83 -2.63 14.96
N SER A 618 -21.64 -3.22 14.84
CA SER A 618 -21.32 -4.51 15.48
C SER A 618 -21.27 -4.39 17.01
N VAL A 619 -22.39 -4.70 17.67
CA VAL A 619 -22.53 -4.77 19.13
C VAL A 619 -22.94 -6.18 19.58
N GLY A 620 -22.65 -6.54 20.82
CA GLY A 620 -23.02 -7.85 21.39
C GLY A 620 -22.47 -9.04 20.58
N PRO A 621 -23.30 -10.06 20.25
CA PRO A 621 -22.85 -11.24 19.50
C PRO A 621 -22.18 -10.94 18.15
N ALA A 622 -22.63 -9.88 17.46
CA ALA A 622 -22.02 -9.47 16.19
C ALA A 622 -20.58 -8.96 16.38
N ARG A 623 -20.27 -8.34 17.53
CA ARG A 623 -18.93 -7.90 17.87
C ARG A 623 -18.01 -9.10 18.14
N ALA A 624 -18.48 -10.07 18.92
CA ALA A 624 -17.70 -11.28 19.23
C ALA A 624 -17.35 -12.06 17.95
N ARG A 625 -18.30 -12.18 17.02
CA ARG A 625 -18.05 -12.80 15.71
C ARG A 625 -17.02 -12.02 14.89
N PHE A 626 -17.14 -10.69 14.78
CA PHE A 626 -16.15 -9.85 14.09
C PHE A 626 -14.74 -9.99 14.69
N GLU A 627 -14.66 -10.12 16.01
CA GLU A 627 -13.39 -10.37 16.70
C GLU A 627 -12.81 -11.73 16.30
N ALA A 628 -13.60 -12.80 16.35
CA ALA A 628 -13.18 -14.15 15.95
C ALA A 628 -12.79 -14.27 14.47
N GLU A 629 -13.58 -13.71 13.54
CA GLU A 629 -13.24 -13.67 12.10
C GLU A 629 -11.93 -12.90 11.89
N GLY A 630 -11.75 -11.77 12.57
CA GLY A 630 -10.52 -11.01 12.43
C GLY A 630 -9.30 -11.67 13.08
N ASP A 631 -9.46 -12.53 14.09
CA ASP A 631 -8.35 -13.33 14.64
C ASP A 631 -7.93 -14.43 13.67
N ARG A 632 -8.90 -15.09 13.01
CA ARG A 632 -8.62 -16.04 11.91
C ARG A 632 -7.93 -15.34 10.74
N PHE A 633 -8.39 -14.14 10.37
CA PHE A 633 -7.76 -13.33 9.32
C PHE A 633 -6.32 -12.99 9.70
N ALA A 634 -6.09 -12.55 10.94
CA ALA A 634 -4.76 -12.22 11.43
C ALA A 634 -3.82 -13.43 11.46
N ALA A 635 -4.33 -14.60 11.84
CA ALA A 635 -3.58 -15.85 11.81
C ALA A 635 -3.22 -16.27 10.38
N ARG A 636 -4.17 -16.24 9.44
CA ARG A 636 -3.96 -16.64 8.04
C ARG A 636 -3.02 -15.69 7.29
N TRP A 637 -3.16 -14.38 7.52
CA TRP A 637 -2.50 -13.34 6.72
C TRP A 637 -1.45 -12.53 7.49
N ARG A 638 -0.88 -13.10 8.56
CA ARG A 638 0.11 -12.43 9.44
C ARG A 638 1.28 -11.81 8.68
N ALA A 639 1.78 -12.48 7.65
CA ALA A 639 2.89 -12.00 6.84
C ALA A 639 2.53 -10.68 6.13
N VAL A 640 1.38 -10.65 5.46
CA VAL A 640 0.89 -9.47 4.72
C VAL A 640 0.48 -8.34 5.68
N ILE A 641 -0.06 -8.66 6.86
CA ILE A 641 -0.30 -7.67 7.92
C ILE A 641 0.97 -6.93 8.32
N ARG A 642 2.12 -7.61 8.33
CA ARG A 642 3.40 -7.01 8.70
C ARG A 642 4.07 -6.24 7.57
N ASP A 643 3.81 -6.63 6.33
CA ASP A 643 4.40 -6.01 5.15
C ASP A 643 3.41 -6.05 3.98
N ASP A 644 2.45 -5.13 4.01
CA ASP A 644 1.60 -4.88 2.86
C ASP A 644 2.47 -4.26 1.75
N PRO A 645 2.61 -4.92 0.59
CA PRO A 645 3.54 -4.50 -0.44
C PRO A 645 3.23 -3.09 -0.97
N TYR A 646 1.96 -2.68 -0.96
CA TYR A 646 1.51 -1.40 -1.54
C TYR A 646 1.37 -0.28 -0.50
N TYR A 647 1.64 -0.58 0.78
CA TYR A 647 1.65 0.41 1.86
C TYR A 647 3.03 0.56 2.49
N HIS A 648 3.64 1.73 2.25
CA HIS A 648 5.03 1.96 2.65
C HIS A 648 5.27 1.82 4.18
N PRO A 649 6.35 1.15 4.64
CA PRO A 649 6.61 0.88 6.06
C PRO A 649 6.79 2.13 6.95
N ALA A 650 7.15 3.27 6.37
CA ALA A 650 7.21 4.56 7.09
C ALA A 650 5.84 5.21 7.35
N PHE A 651 4.78 4.77 6.67
CA PHE A 651 3.44 5.28 6.96
C PHE A 651 2.85 4.61 8.20
N SER A 652 1.98 5.31 8.91
CA SER A 652 1.36 4.78 10.12
C SER A 652 0.17 3.89 9.80
N VAL A 653 0.19 2.69 10.35
CA VAL A 653 -0.96 1.78 10.36
C VAL A 653 -1.97 2.10 11.46
N THR A 654 -1.75 3.18 12.22
CA THR A 654 -2.65 3.61 13.31
C THR A 654 -3.73 4.57 12.83
N THR A 655 -3.45 5.36 11.79
CA THR A 655 -4.39 6.34 11.24
C THR A 655 -4.78 5.95 9.81
N PHE A 656 -6.01 6.26 9.41
CA PHE A 656 -6.50 5.96 8.05
C PHE A 656 -5.86 6.85 6.96
N GLY A 657 -4.66 7.39 7.18
CA GLY A 657 -4.01 8.34 6.28
C GLY A 657 -2.58 7.95 5.91
N GLU A 658 -1.91 8.86 5.24
CA GLU A 658 -0.50 8.76 4.85
C GLU A 658 0.37 9.61 5.79
N GLU A 659 0.10 9.49 7.10
CA GLU A 659 0.93 10.10 8.13
C GLU A 659 2.15 9.20 8.39
N LEU A 660 3.29 9.80 8.74
CA LEU A 660 4.54 9.11 9.05
C LEU A 660 4.52 8.55 10.49
N GLU A 661 5.26 7.48 10.74
CA GLU A 661 5.47 6.91 12.09
C GLU A 661 6.94 6.57 12.34
#